data_AF-A0A067CCZ1-F1
#
_entry.id   AF-A0A067CCZ1-F1
#
_cell.length_a   1.000
_cell.length_b   1.000
_cell.length_c   1.000
_cell.angle_alpha   90.00
_cell.angle_beta   90.00
_cell.angle_gamma   90.00
#
_symmetry.space_group_name_H-M   'P 1'
#
loop_
_entity.id
_entity.type
_entity.pdbx_description
1 polymer ?
#
loop_
_entity_poly.entity_id
_entity_poly.type
_entity_poly.pdbx_seq_one_letter_code
_entity_poly.pdbx_strand_id
1 'polypeptide(L)'
;MNVSWYRHESFAWARNKSVRVRPSSVALAVGPIVPEAPKGRRKLTHLASLVVWITLSLNSLLDPIKTLYGYYLYTESNNRESVWAIVVSNTFNNASSRVCDPHGSFLDCYYELPVYGTGSLAGATCRSYYPVDKSETQHIGSFFGNCTLPNGHRLDLPSDVFATSQWSLQTASTDRSCLAALGEGDAFPCDSYTTGSGRVINYRVSKTSTTKWCKEFGGYFVRNLHTGIQEVLVANVSNASAPVFTSLRLDYLTPVFSLEDLLGCAGDFYVGGTAGHTTTTAWYGDTVGAWTARTSSAAKSTVVTRSVDGTYVLAAFSWFEGAVTQIGPIYRDISRCSLLLLVTLYRISSIYYPIWLVYKRQGRPFWSWAAARHMGLVLHKRERRSLPILTILSLEALLSTEDIVSNCQHAIYTVSSSYFSIILTYMSITRIIWPCAFLLLLVSRLIEWTVGPRFAFALSEDLFLLGAPVVWVYLPTYVTTQGMKLFHGYRWNGVIIRHYVSTIRNAYANRIDSFALYTQLFGYFTAISSATTIGLGCLWQAVTHTSSIMNYFLSPHRSAWRHAPRECKTIEDVLIASTERFPPEIAYQITKAKWPQSQQCEAMNLASEGLLSLVYGPWHVVGFTEWGFVFPLMNAKGHAAVIDGCTVRFRPDVTHETLASLAATPARLGIPDLV
;
A
#
# COMPACT_ATOMS: atom_id res chain seq x y z
N MET A 1 18.82 1.40 36.08
CA MET A 1 18.96 2.86 35.82
C MET A 1 18.06 3.61 36.80
N ASN A 2 18.64 4.31 37.77
CA ASN A 2 17.90 5.03 38.81
C ASN A 2 17.45 6.41 38.28
N VAL A 3 16.14 6.59 38.18
CA VAL A 3 15.50 7.89 37.96
C VAL A 3 15.43 8.59 39.31
N SER A 4 16.19 9.67 39.51
CA SER A 4 16.09 10.49 40.73
C SER A 4 15.36 11.80 40.44
N TRP A 5 14.47 12.16 41.37
CA TRP A 5 13.57 13.29 41.32
C TRP A 5 14.19 14.47 42.07
N TYR A 6 14.14 15.68 41.51
CA TYR A 6 14.49 16.89 42.26
C TYR A 6 13.26 17.47 42.97
N ARG A 7 13.50 17.90 44.20
CA ARG A 7 12.55 18.54 45.12
C ARG A 7 12.32 19.98 44.67
N HIS A 8 11.05 20.39 44.59
CA HIS A 8 10.63 21.77 44.38
C HIS A 8 11.06 22.60 45.59
N GLU A 9 12.00 23.52 45.41
CA GLU A 9 12.16 24.66 46.31
C GLU A 9 11.50 25.89 45.70
N SER A 10 10.67 26.48 46.54
CA SER A 10 9.75 27.58 46.31
C SER A 10 10.46 28.90 46.02
N PHE A 11 10.11 29.55 44.92
CA PHE A 11 10.22 31.01 44.78
C PHE A 11 8.84 31.60 44.49
N ALA A 12 8.19 32.06 45.54
CA ALA A 12 7.05 32.95 45.46
C ALA A 12 7.55 34.39 45.54
N TRP A 13 7.33 35.22 44.52
CA TRP A 13 6.96 36.62 44.78
C TRP A 13 6.34 37.39 43.60
N ALA A 14 5.31 38.15 43.99
CA ALA A 14 4.87 39.45 43.49
C ALA A 14 4.16 39.57 42.12
N ARG A 15 2.82 39.44 42.18
CA ARG A 15 1.90 40.35 41.48
C ARG A 15 2.19 41.79 41.94
N ASN A 16 2.50 42.72 41.02
CA ASN A 16 1.84 44.03 41.00
C ASN A 16 2.24 44.94 39.82
N LYS A 17 1.18 45.55 39.27
CA LYS A 17 1.04 46.91 38.72
C LYS A 17 1.90 47.34 37.52
N SER A 18 1.18 47.45 36.41
CA SER A 18 1.45 48.28 35.24
C SER A 18 1.93 49.69 35.61
N VAL A 19 3.19 50.00 35.31
CA VAL A 19 3.70 51.36 35.20
C VAL A 19 3.67 51.74 33.72
N ARG A 20 2.78 52.67 33.34
CA ARG A 20 2.83 53.35 32.04
C ARG A 20 4.02 54.29 32.04
N VAL A 21 5.08 53.91 31.35
CA VAL A 21 6.13 54.84 30.91
C VAL A 21 5.74 55.34 29.53
N ARG A 22 5.51 56.66 29.39
CA ARG A 22 5.43 57.32 28.08
C ARG A 22 6.83 57.32 27.47
N PRO A 23 7.04 56.86 26.22
CA PRO A 23 8.24 57.23 25.50
C PRO A 23 8.02 58.60 24.84
N SER A 24 8.95 59.50 25.14
CA SER A 24 9.21 60.73 24.41
C SER A 24 9.57 60.43 22.96
N SER A 25 9.20 61.38 22.10
CA SER A 25 9.42 61.47 20.67
C SER A 25 10.86 61.17 20.22
N VAL A 26 11.02 60.12 19.43
CA VAL A 26 12.11 60.00 18.44
C VAL A 26 11.48 59.48 17.14
N ALA A 27 11.67 60.23 16.06
CA ALA A 27 11.07 60.01 14.75
C ALA A 27 11.50 58.65 14.16
N LEU A 28 10.53 57.75 13.98
CA LEU A 28 10.69 56.49 13.26
C LEU A 28 10.41 56.74 11.77
N ALA A 29 11.44 56.56 10.95
CA ALA A 29 11.32 56.54 9.50
C ALA A 29 10.30 55.46 9.08
N VAL A 30 9.21 55.90 8.46
CA VAL A 30 8.16 55.03 7.92
C VAL A 30 8.73 54.31 6.70
N GLY A 31 9.11 53.04 6.87
CA GLY A 31 9.36 52.13 5.75
C GLY A 31 8.06 51.82 5.00
N PRO A 32 8.14 51.34 3.74
CA PRO A 32 6.97 51.17 2.88
C PRO A 32 6.01 50.14 3.48
N ILE A 33 4.76 50.56 3.68
CA ILE A 33 3.64 49.71 4.08
C ILE A 33 3.35 48.76 2.92
N VAL A 34 3.73 47.49 3.06
CA VAL A 34 3.31 46.43 2.14
C VAL A 34 1.80 46.23 2.31
N PRO A 35 0.98 46.28 1.25
CA PRO A 35 -0.47 46.15 1.38
C PRO A 35 -0.85 44.79 1.97
N GLU A 36 -1.75 44.81 2.95
CA GLU A 36 -2.31 43.59 3.53
C GLU A 36 -3.03 42.77 2.46
N ALA A 37 -2.69 41.48 2.35
CA ALA A 37 -3.41 40.56 1.47
C ALA A 37 -4.92 40.54 1.80
N PRO A 38 -5.81 40.51 0.79
CA PRO A 38 -7.25 40.58 0.99
C PRO A 38 -7.76 39.49 1.94
N LYS A 39 -8.69 39.83 2.84
CA LYS A 39 -9.20 38.97 3.94
C LYS A 39 -9.62 37.55 3.50
N GLY A 40 -10.08 37.37 2.25
CA GLY A 40 -10.41 36.06 1.68
C GLY A 40 -9.20 35.13 1.49
N ARG A 41 -8.04 35.70 1.13
CA ARG A 41 -6.78 34.97 0.94
C ARG A 41 -6.26 34.40 2.27
N ARG A 42 -6.39 35.16 3.37
CA ARG A 42 -6.03 34.71 4.74
C ARG A 42 -6.92 33.54 5.21
N LYS A 43 -8.22 33.59 4.96
CA LYS A 43 -9.13 32.48 5.33
C LYS A 43 -8.80 31.19 4.57
N LEU A 44 -8.51 31.29 3.27
CA LEU A 44 -8.12 30.15 2.44
C LEU A 44 -6.79 29.52 2.92
N THR A 45 -5.78 30.34 3.22
CA THR A 45 -4.49 29.84 3.74
C THR A 45 -4.64 29.17 5.10
N HIS A 46 -5.49 29.70 5.99
CA HIS A 46 -5.76 29.05 7.29
C HIS A 46 -6.51 27.73 7.13
N LEU A 47 -7.50 27.66 6.24
CA LEU A 47 -8.21 26.41 5.96
C LEU A 47 -7.25 25.35 5.37
N ALA A 48 -6.41 25.74 4.41
CA ALA A 48 -5.40 24.86 3.84
C ALA A 48 -4.39 24.37 4.91
N SER A 49 -3.93 25.27 5.78
CA SER A 49 -3.01 24.90 6.87
C SER A 49 -3.64 23.92 7.87
N LEU A 50 -4.94 24.07 8.15
CA LEU A 50 -5.69 23.17 9.02
C LEU A 50 -5.83 21.78 8.39
N VAL A 51 -6.20 21.72 7.10
CA VAL A 51 -6.33 20.45 6.37
C VAL A 51 -4.99 19.72 6.35
N VAL A 52 -3.91 20.41 5.95
CA VAL A 52 -2.55 19.85 5.94
C VAL A 52 -2.15 19.34 7.33
N TRP A 53 -2.45 20.10 8.39
CA TRP A 53 -2.14 19.71 9.76
C TRP A 53 -2.91 18.47 10.22
N ILE A 54 -4.21 18.38 9.92
CA ILE A 54 -5.05 17.21 10.26
C ILE A 54 -4.52 15.96 9.56
N THR A 55 -4.25 16.05 8.25
CA THR A 55 -3.77 14.90 7.46
C THR A 55 -2.42 14.38 7.96
N LEU A 56 -1.49 15.27 8.29
CA LEU A 56 -0.17 14.89 8.83
C LEU A 56 -0.27 14.29 10.23
N SER A 57 -1.15 14.83 11.08
CA SER A 57 -1.37 14.31 12.43
C SER A 57 -1.99 12.92 12.41
N LEU A 58 -3.01 12.69 11.58
CA LEU A 58 -3.59 11.37 11.34
C LEU A 58 -2.55 10.38 10.81
N ASN A 59 -1.76 10.76 9.80
CA ASN A 59 -0.73 9.89 9.26
C ASN A 59 0.30 9.48 10.33
N SER A 60 0.75 10.44 11.15
CA SER A 60 1.74 10.18 12.21
C SER A 60 1.24 9.27 13.34
N LEU A 61 -0.04 9.40 13.72
CA LEU A 61 -0.67 8.57 14.74
C LEU A 61 -0.96 7.16 14.22
N LEU A 62 -1.32 7.06 12.94
CA LEU A 62 -1.61 5.80 12.28
C LEU A 62 -0.34 5.08 11.81
N ASP A 63 0.83 5.72 11.72
CA ASP A 63 2.01 5.07 11.15
C ASP A 63 2.54 3.86 11.95
N PRO A 64 2.55 3.85 13.31
CA PRO A 64 2.84 2.64 14.09
C PRO A 64 1.79 1.55 13.88
N ILE A 65 0.51 1.96 13.78
CA ILE A 65 -0.62 1.05 13.56
C ILE A 65 -0.58 0.48 12.13
N LYS A 66 -0.19 1.27 11.13
CA LYS A 66 0.04 0.88 9.73
C LYS A 66 1.17 -0.13 9.65
N THR A 67 2.26 0.15 10.35
CA THR A 67 3.39 -0.77 10.43
C THR A 67 2.88 -2.07 10.99
N LEU A 68 2.24 -2.11 12.16
CA LEU A 68 1.73 -3.36 12.74
C LEU A 68 0.60 -4.03 11.92
N TYR A 69 -0.40 -3.28 11.45
CA TYR A 69 -1.53 -3.79 10.66
C TYR A 69 -1.07 -4.41 9.34
N GLY A 70 -0.09 -3.78 8.70
CA GLY A 70 0.61 -4.25 7.49
C GLY A 70 1.20 -5.65 7.59
N TYR A 71 1.40 -6.19 8.82
CA TYR A 71 2.03 -7.50 9.03
C TYR A 71 1.23 -8.43 9.95
N TYR A 72 0.54 -7.93 10.98
CA TYR A 72 -0.14 -8.77 11.98
C TYR A 72 -1.54 -9.24 11.57
N LEU A 73 -2.26 -8.46 10.73
CA LEU A 73 -3.54 -8.87 10.16
C LEU A 73 -3.39 -9.47 8.75
N TYR A 74 -2.24 -9.23 8.12
CA TYR A 74 -1.83 -9.78 6.83
C TYR A 74 -0.95 -11.03 6.96
N THR A 75 -1.06 -11.78 8.06
CA THR A 75 -0.56 -13.16 8.05
C THR A 75 -1.19 -13.87 6.86
N GLU A 76 -0.38 -14.61 6.09
CA GLU A 76 -0.67 -15.35 4.84
C GLU A 76 -1.90 -16.29 4.88
N SER A 77 -2.66 -16.28 5.97
CA SER A 77 -3.79 -17.12 6.32
C SER A 77 -5.15 -16.41 6.38
N ASN A 78 -5.21 -15.06 6.34
CA ASN A 78 -6.48 -14.32 6.40
C ASN A 78 -7.04 -14.06 5.00
N ASN A 79 -8.24 -14.58 4.74
CA ASN A 79 -9.00 -14.38 3.51
C ASN A 79 -9.36 -12.90 3.35
N ARG A 80 -8.82 -12.24 2.32
CA ARG A 80 -9.23 -10.87 1.98
C ARG A 80 -10.43 -10.90 1.07
N GLU A 81 -11.59 -10.54 1.60
CA GLU A 81 -12.81 -10.46 0.81
C GLU A 81 -12.63 -9.50 -0.38
N SER A 82 -12.85 -10.03 -1.57
CA SER A 82 -12.77 -9.29 -2.82
C SER A 82 -13.98 -9.67 -3.67
N VAL A 83 -14.56 -8.65 -4.29
CA VAL A 83 -15.70 -8.81 -5.17
C VAL A 83 -15.30 -8.36 -6.56
N TRP A 84 -15.43 -9.26 -7.53
CA TRP A 84 -15.21 -8.93 -8.92
C TRP A 84 -16.55 -8.67 -9.57
N ALA A 85 -16.80 -7.39 -9.86
CA ALA A 85 -17.94 -6.93 -10.63
C ALA A 85 -17.45 -6.59 -12.04
N ILE A 86 -17.80 -7.42 -13.02
CA ILE A 86 -17.34 -7.28 -14.40
C ILE A 86 -18.56 -7.32 -15.33
N VAL A 87 -18.64 -6.36 -16.26
CA VAL A 87 -19.59 -6.39 -17.36
C VAL A 87 -18.84 -6.81 -18.62
N VAL A 88 -19.27 -7.89 -19.27
CA VAL A 88 -18.67 -8.36 -20.52
C VAL A 88 -19.73 -8.42 -21.60
N SER A 89 -19.43 -7.78 -22.74
CA SER A 89 -20.31 -7.72 -23.90
C SER A 89 -19.69 -8.44 -25.10
N ASN A 90 -20.43 -9.42 -25.65
CA ASN A 90 -20.03 -10.18 -26.83
C ASN A 90 -21.19 -10.20 -27.84
N THR A 91 -20.84 -10.27 -29.11
CA THR A 91 -21.79 -10.33 -30.23
C THR A 91 -21.80 -11.74 -30.80
N PHE A 92 -22.98 -12.32 -30.96
CA PHE A 92 -23.19 -13.68 -31.44
C PHE A 92 -24.04 -13.70 -32.69
N ASN A 93 -23.84 -14.73 -33.51
CA ASN A 93 -24.63 -15.03 -34.68
C ASN A 93 -25.26 -16.41 -34.52
N ASN A 94 -26.59 -16.49 -34.62
CA ASN A 94 -27.37 -17.71 -34.45
C ASN A 94 -27.89 -18.26 -35.79
N ALA A 95 -27.89 -17.43 -36.85
CA ALA A 95 -28.56 -17.77 -38.10
C ALA A 95 -27.63 -18.43 -39.14
N SER A 96 -26.39 -17.93 -39.26
CA SER A 96 -25.43 -18.43 -40.25
C SER A 96 -24.18 -19.08 -39.64
N SER A 97 -24.16 -19.31 -38.32
CA SER A 97 -23.04 -19.97 -37.64
C SER A 97 -22.92 -21.43 -38.10
N ARG A 98 -21.69 -21.92 -38.26
CA ARG A 98 -21.37 -23.29 -38.69
C ARG A 98 -20.98 -24.20 -37.51
N VAL A 99 -20.96 -25.51 -37.70
CA VAL A 99 -20.39 -26.44 -36.70
C VAL A 99 -18.88 -26.15 -36.57
N CYS A 100 -18.38 -26.04 -35.34
CA CYS A 100 -16.97 -25.78 -35.09
C CYS A 100 -16.08 -26.96 -35.53
N ASP A 101 -14.94 -26.64 -36.13
CA ASP A 101 -13.85 -27.60 -36.36
C ASP A 101 -13.02 -27.73 -35.06
N PRO A 102 -12.80 -28.95 -34.52
CA PRO A 102 -11.94 -29.20 -33.36
C PRO A 102 -10.55 -28.55 -33.43
N HIS A 103 -10.02 -28.36 -34.64
CA HIS A 103 -8.70 -27.77 -34.88
C HIS A 103 -8.75 -26.35 -35.47
N GLY A 104 -9.94 -25.81 -35.72
CA GLY A 104 -10.14 -24.50 -36.35
C GLY A 104 -10.25 -23.32 -35.38
N SER A 105 -10.44 -22.12 -35.96
CA SER A 105 -10.72 -20.88 -35.24
C SER A 105 -12.14 -20.90 -34.65
N PHE A 106 -12.32 -20.46 -33.40
CA PHE A 106 -13.62 -20.44 -32.71
C PHE A 106 -14.34 -19.12 -32.96
N LEU A 107 -14.59 -18.83 -34.24
CA LEU A 107 -15.32 -17.65 -34.68
C LEU A 107 -16.52 -18.07 -35.52
N ASP A 108 -17.67 -17.48 -35.23
CA ASP A 108 -18.93 -17.72 -35.95
C ASP A 108 -19.27 -19.22 -36.08
N CYS A 109 -19.07 -19.98 -34.99
CA CYS A 109 -19.32 -21.42 -34.98
C CYS A 109 -20.01 -21.89 -33.69
N TYR A 110 -20.56 -23.10 -33.71
CA TYR A 110 -21.18 -23.74 -32.55
C TYR A 110 -20.79 -25.22 -32.40
N TYR A 111 -20.83 -25.71 -31.15
CA TYR A 111 -20.87 -27.14 -30.84
C TYR A 111 -22.27 -27.53 -30.42
N GLU A 112 -22.72 -28.73 -30.77
CA GLU A 112 -24.00 -29.31 -30.37
C GLU A 112 -23.73 -30.67 -29.72
N LEU A 113 -23.96 -30.77 -28.40
CA LEU A 113 -23.59 -31.96 -27.63
C LEU A 113 -24.72 -32.39 -26.69
N PRO A 114 -24.88 -33.71 -26.45
CA PRO A 114 -25.80 -34.21 -25.44
C PRO A 114 -25.28 -33.86 -24.04
N VAL A 115 -26.22 -33.65 -23.11
CA VAL A 115 -25.95 -33.28 -21.72
C VAL A 115 -26.30 -34.44 -20.80
N TYR A 116 -25.37 -34.83 -19.93
CA TYR A 116 -25.56 -35.80 -18.86
C TYR A 116 -25.33 -35.16 -17.49
N GLY A 117 -25.66 -35.85 -16.41
CA GLY A 117 -25.36 -35.41 -15.04
C GLY A 117 -26.60 -35.20 -14.18
N THR A 118 -26.46 -34.38 -13.15
CA THR A 118 -27.44 -34.20 -12.08
C THR A 118 -28.19 -32.87 -12.16
N GLY A 119 -27.79 -31.98 -13.08
CA GLY A 119 -28.43 -30.68 -13.29
C GLY A 119 -29.76 -30.76 -14.05
N SER A 120 -30.42 -29.61 -14.16
CA SER A 120 -31.75 -29.50 -14.79
C SER A 120 -31.73 -29.66 -16.31
N LEU A 121 -30.57 -29.47 -16.92
CA LEU A 121 -30.33 -29.67 -18.35
C LEU A 121 -29.91 -31.11 -18.68
N ALA A 122 -29.84 -32.02 -17.71
CA ALA A 122 -29.51 -33.42 -17.98
C ALA A 122 -30.53 -34.07 -18.93
N GLY A 123 -30.04 -34.81 -19.93
CA GLY A 123 -30.84 -35.39 -21.01
C GLY A 123 -31.14 -34.42 -22.17
N ALA A 124 -30.80 -33.13 -22.06
CA ALA A 124 -30.95 -32.19 -23.15
C ALA A 124 -29.84 -32.33 -24.21
N THR A 125 -30.06 -31.76 -25.39
CA THR A 125 -28.98 -31.48 -26.36
C THR A 125 -28.78 -29.98 -26.43
N CYS A 126 -27.57 -29.51 -26.09
CA CYS A 126 -27.27 -28.09 -26.01
C CYS A 126 -26.31 -27.66 -27.11
N ARG A 127 -26.62 -26.52 -27.74
CA ARG A 127 -25.69 -25.81 -28.62
C ARG A 127 -25.00 -24.68 -27.88
N SER A 128 -23.69 -24.55 -28.07
CA SER A 128 -22.88 -23.45 -27.56
C SER A 128 -22.31 -22.65 -28.73
N TYR A 129 -22.72 -21.38 -28.88
CA TYR A 129 -22.24 -20.50 -29.94
C TYR A 129 -21.05 -19.67 -29.49
N TYR A 130 -20.16 -19.38 -30.43
CA TYR A 130 -19.00 -18.51 -30.24
C TYR A 130 -19.20 -17.13 -30.88
N PRO A 131 -18.63 -16.07 -30.28
CA PRO A 131 -18.88 -14.71 -30.72
C PRO A 131 -18.18 -14.37 -32.04
N VAL A 132 -18.71 -13.36 -32.74
CA VAL A 132 -18.21 -12.85 -34.03
C VAL A 132 -17.34 -11.60 -33.89
N ASP A 133 -17.48 -10.85 -32.79
CA ASP A 133 -16.83 -9.56 -32.57
C ASP A 133 -15.49 -9.64 -31.82
N LYS A 134 -15.06 -10.85 -31.47
CA LYS A 134 -13.80 -11.07 -30.75
C LYS A 134 -12.75 -11.68 -31.67
N SER A 135 -11.48 -11.53 -31.32
CA SER A 135 -10.42 -12.28 -32.00
C SER A 135 -10.60 -13.78 -31.74
N GLU A 136 -9.96 -14.62 -32.56
CA GLU A 136 -9.94 -16.08 -32.43
C GLU A 136 -9.49 -16.60 -31.06
N THR A 137 -9.00 -15.73 -30.17
CA THR A 137 -8.28 -16.06 -28.95
C THR A 137 -8.83 -15.36 -27.70
N GLN A 138 -9.98 -14.66 -27.75
CA GLN A 138 -10.50 -13.96 -26.57
C GLN A 138 -12.03 -14.03 -26.45
N HIS A 139 -12.55 -15.03 -25.74
CA HIS A 139 -13.98 -15.08 -25.38
C HIS A 139 -14.12 -15.12 -23.87
N ILE A 140 -14.37 -13.97 -23.26
CA ILE A 140 -14.66 -13.91 -21.82
C ILE A 140 -16.16 -13.68 -21.65
N GLY A 141 -16.71 -14.25 -20.58
CA GLY A 141 -17.77 -13.61 -19.82
C GLY A 141 -19.20 -13.78 -20.28
N SER A 142 -19.47 -14.43 -21.42
CA SER A 142 -20.86 -14.70 -21.81
C SER A 142 -20.99 -16.04 -22.54
N PHE A 143 -22.06 -16.77 -22.20
CA PHE A 143 -22.44 -18.02 -22.84
C PHE A 143 -23.76 -17.80 -23.59
N PHE A 144 -23.73 -18.02 -24.90
CA PHE A 144 -24.92 -17.97 -25.75
C PHE A 144 -25.16 -19.36 -26.34
N GLY A 145 -26.39 -19.85 -26.22
CA GLY A 145 -26.71 -21.24 -26.51
C GLY A 145 -28.20 -21.50 -26.53
N ASN A 146 -28.56 -22.69 -27.00
CA ASN A 146 -29.92 -23.20 -26.88
C ASN A 146 -29.90 -24.68 -26.56
N CYS A 147 -30.78 -25.13 -25.67
CA CYS A 147 -30.87 -26.51 -25.23
C CYS A 147 -32.25 -27.07 -25.58
N THR A 148 -32.29 -28.19 -26.29
CA THR A 148 -33.52 -28.95 -26.55
C THR A 148 -33.68 -30.03 -25.50
N LEU A 149 -34.71 -29.90 -24.66
CA LEU A 149 -35.05 -30.87 -23.63
C LEU A 149 -35.59 -32.17 -24.25
N PRO A 150 -35.60 -33.30 -23.51
CA PRO A 150 -36.14 -34.59 -24.00
C PRO A 150 -37.60 -34.52 -24.48
N ASN A 151 -38.38 -33.58 -23.95
CA ASN A 151 -39.77 -33.34 -24.35
C ASN A 151 -39.92 -32.50 -25.63
N GLY A 152 -38.82 -32.16 -26.30
CA GLY A 152 -38.78 -31.33 -27.52
C GLY A 152 -38.82 -29.82 -27.26
N HIS A 153 -38.96 -29.39 -26.01
CA HIS A 153 -38.99 -27.96 -25.68
C HIS A 153 -37.60 -27.34 -25.80
N ARG A 154 -37.51 -26.21 -26.50
CA ARG A 154 -36.26 -25.45 -26.68
C ARG A 154 -36.14 -24.36 -25.61
N LEU A 155 -35.01 -24.35 -24.91
CA LEU A 155 -34.60 -23.31 -23.97
C LEU A 155 -33.51 -22.46 -24.62
N ASP A 156 -33.71 -21.14 -24.68
CA ASP A 156 -32.68 -20.21 -25.13
C ASP A 156 -31.92 -19.62 -23.93
N LEU A 157 -30.59 -19.60 -24.04
CA LEU A 157 -29.65 -19.25 -22.98
C LEU A 157 -28.70 -18.16 -23.52
N PRO A 158 -28.66 -16.95 -22.96
CA PRO A 158 -29.52 -16.43 -21.88
C PRO A 158 -30.90 -15.99 -22.37
N SER A 159 -31.82 -15.82 -21.42
CA SER A 159 -33.18 -15.31 -21.62
C SER A 159 -33.65 -14.55 -20.37
N ASP A 160 -34.88 -14.03 -20.37
CA ASP A 160 -35.46 -13.34 -19.20
C ASP A 160 -35.51 -14.23 -17.94
N VAL A 161 -35.43 -15.55 -18.11
CA VAL A 161 -35.42 -16.53 -17.01
C VAL A 161 -34.01 -16.95 -16.63
N PHE A 162 -33.05 -16.96 -17.57
CA PHE A 162 -31.73 -17.53 -17.37
C PHE A 162 -30.61 -16.51 -17.61
N ALA A 163 -29.80 -16.28 -16.58
CA ALA A 163 -28.55 -15.55 -16.69
C ALA A 163 -27.38 -16.52 -16.92
N THR A 164 -26.49 -16.18 -17.83
CA THR A 164 -25.38 -17.05 -18.22
C THR A 164 -24.03 -16.34 -18.19
N SER A 165 -22.99 -17.10 -17.85
CA SER A 165 -21.60 -16.63 -17.88
C SER A 165 -20.64 -17.78 -18.12
N GLN A 166 -19.42 -17.49 -18.54
CA GLN A 166 -18.35 -18.47 -18.66
C GLN A 166 -17.27 -18.18 -17.62
N TRP A 167 -16.80 -19.21 -16.90
CA TRP A 167 -15.75 -19.05 -15.90
C TRP A 167 -14.81 -20.25 -15.82
N SER A 168 -13.69 -20.07 -15.10
CA SER A 168 -12.69 -21.10 -14.85
C SER A 168 -13.08 -22.03 -13.72
N LEU A 169 -12.73 -23.30 -13.90
CA LEU A 169 -12.96 -24.39 -12.96
C LEU A 169 -11.66 -25.13 -12.72
N GLN A 170 -11.53 -25.71 -11.54
CA GLN A 170 -10.41 -26.58 -11.21
C GLN A 170 -10.94 -27.85 -10.54
N THR A 171 -10.43 -29.01 -10.94
CA THR A 171 -10.59 -30.26 -10.20
C THR A 171 -9.27 -30.70 -9.62
N ALA A 172 -9.31 -31.37 -8.47
CA ALA A 172 -8.11 -31.93 -7.86
C ALA A 172 -8.39 -33.27 -7.20
N SER A 173 -7.43 -34.20 -7.29
CA SER A 173 -7.54 -35.55 -6.74
C SER A 173 -6.16 -36.08 -6.36
N THR A 174 -6.09 -37.06 -5.47
CA THR A 174 -4.87 -37.83 -5.21
C THR A 174 -4.56 -38.81 -6.34
N ASP A 175 -5.58 -39.24 -7.10
CA ASP A 175 -5.44 -40.11 -8.25
C ASP A 175 -5.59 -39.32 -9.56
N ARG A 176 -4.57 -39.41 -10.42
CA ARG A 176 -4.56 -38.80 -11.75
C ARG A 176 -5.67 -39.37 -12.63
N SER A 177 -5.97 -40.66 -12.50
CA SER A 177 -6.95 -41.34 -13.36
C SER A 177 -8.36 -40.78 -13.15
N CYS A 178 -8.68 -40.41 -11.91
CA CYS A 178 -9.95 -39.79 -11.51
C CYS A 178 -10.23 -38.49 -12.27
N LEU A 179 -9.19 -37.71 -12.61
CA LEU A 179 -9.32 -36.42 -13.31
C LEU A 179 -9.53 -36.56 -14.83
N ALA A 180 -9.38 -37.76 -15.40
CA ALA A 180 -9.59 -37.99 -16.83
C ALA A 180 -11.07 -37.90 -17.22
N ALA A 181 -11.96 -38.21 -16.28
CA ALA A 181 -13.39 -38.37 -16.53
C ALA A 181 -14.19 -37.05 -16.61
N LEU A 182 -13.64 -35.91 -16.17
CA LEU A 182 -14.34 -34.62 -16.18
C LEU A 182 -13.45 -33.47 -16.67
N GLY A 183 -14.01 -32.60 -17.50
CA GLY A 183 -13.35 -31.40 -18.01
C GLY A 183 -12.40 -31.67 -19.18
N GLU A 184 -12.07 -30.61 -19.91
CA GLU A 184 -11.12 -30.66 -21.01
C GLU A 184 -9.74 -30.19 -20.56
N GLY A 185 -8.67 -30.92 -20.89
CA GLY A 185 -7.31 -30.51 -20.57
C GLY A 185 -6.54 -31.53 -19.73
N ASP A 186 -5.23 -31.30 -19.63
CA ASP A 186 -4.33 -32.25 -18.99
C ASP A 186 -4.28 -32.05 -17.48
N ALA A 187 -4.34 -33.16 -16.75
CA ALA A 187 -3.99 -33.18 -15.35
C ALA A 187 -2.49 -32.93 -15.17
N PHE A 188 -2.14 -32.07 -14.22
CA PHE A 188 -0.77 -31.73 -13.85
C PHE A 188 -0.60 -31.85 -12.32
N PRO A 189 0.61 -32.13 -11.84
CA PRO A 189 0.83 -32.20 -10.40
C PRO A 189 0.78 -30.81 -9.76
N CYS A 190 0.15 -30.70 -8.59
CA CYS A 190 -0.02 -29.42 -7.91
C CYS A 190 0.26 -29.48 -6.41
N ASP A 191 0.76 -28.38 -5.86
CA ASP A 191 0.90 -28.21 -4.41
C ASP A 191 -0.34 -27.53 -3.83
N SER A 192 -0.71 -27.93 -2.62
CA SER A 192 -1.82 -27.37 -1.86
C SER A 192 -1.36 -26.63 -0.59
N TYR A 193 -2.06 -25.57 -0.23
CA TYR A 193 -1.89 -24.82 1.02
C TYR A 193 -3.21 -24.80 1.78
N THR A 194 -3.18 -25.05 3.08
CA THR A 194 -4.38 -24.98 3.94
C THR A 194 -4.36 -23.66 4.70
N THR A 195 -5.36 -22.81 4.49
CA THR A 195 -5.48 -21.53 5.19
C THR A 195 -5.81 -21.71 6.67
N GLY A 196 -5.68 -20.64 7.46
CA GLY A 196 -6.09 -20.63 8.87
C GLY A 196 -7.60 -20.89 9.08
N SER A 197 -8.42 -20.68 8.05
CA SER A 197 -9.84 -21.03 8.04
C SER A 197 -10.11 -22.49 7.63
N GLY A 198 -9.07 -23.32 7.48
CA GLY A 198 -9.18 -24.72 7.06
C GLY A 198 -9.43 -24.92 5.56
N ARG A 199 -9.35 -23.88 4.74
CA ARG A 199 -9.62 -23.98 3.29
C ARG A 199 -8.38 -24.46 2.55
N VAL A 200 -8.53 -25.48 1.70
CA VAL A 200 -7.46 -25.98 0.84
C VAL A 200 -7.40 -25.18 -0.47
N ILE A 201 -6.22 -24.67 -0.79
CA ILE A 201 -5.93 -23.86 -1.98
C ILE A 201 -4.83 -24.57 -2.78
N ASN A 202 -5.13 -25.03 -3.99
CA ASN A 202 -4.10 -25.52 -4.90
C ASN A 202 -3.49 -24.30 -5.60
N TYR A 203 -2.19 -24.05 -5.52
CA TYR A 203 -1.65 -22.73 -5.89
C TYR A 203 -0.47 -22.75 -6.86
N ARG A 204 0.16 -23.91 -7.08
CA ARG A 204 1.29 -24.05 -8.01
C ARG A 204 1.41 -25.43 -8.62
N VAL A 205 2.09 -25.48 -9.77
CA VAL A 205 2.57 -26.74 -10.33
C VAL A 205 3.68 -27.26 -9.41
N SER A 206 3.56 -28.52 -8.97
CA SER A 206 4.54 -29.12 -8.06
C SER A 206 5.89 -29.31 -8.76
N LYS A 207 6.99 -29.01 -8.07
CA LYS A 207 8.37 -29.16 -8.56
C LYS A 207 9.06 -30.43 -8.04
N THR A 208 8.45 -31.14 -7.09
CA THR A 208 9.00 -32.32 -6.39
C THR A 208 8.01 -33.50 -6.48
N SER A 209 8.16 -34.57 -5.68
CA SER A 209 7.18 -35.66 -5.61
C SER A 209 5.81 -35.14 -5.15
N THR A 210 4.74 -35.66 -5.75
CA THR A 210 3.44 -35.00 -5.79
C THR A 210 2.40 -35.92 -5.18
N THR A 211 1.69 -35.47 -4.16
CA THR A 211 0.58 -36.22 -3.54
C THR A 211 -0.78 -35.87 -4.13
N LYS A 212 -0.85 -34.83 -4.97
CA LYS A 212 -2.08 -34.29 -5.55
C LYS A 212 -1.90 -33.90 -7.02
N TRP A 213 -2.93 -34.20 -7.80
CA TRP A 213 -3.08 -33.81 -9.20
C TRP A 213 -4.18 -32.78 -9.31
N CYS A 214 -3.98 -31.79 -10.18
CA CYS A 214 -4.96 -30.76 -10.51
C CYS A 214 -5.22 -30.75 -12.01
N LYS A 215 -6.42 -30.33 -12.39
CA LYS A 215 -6.82 -30.10 -13.78
C LYS A 215 -7.65 -28.83 -13.84
N GLU A 216 -7.43 -28.01 -14.85
CA GLU A 216 -8.07 -26.70 -15.00
C GLU A 216 -8.74 -26.62 -16.37
N PHE A 217 -9.99 -26.16 -16.39
CA PHE A 217 -10.84 -26.13 -17.58
C PHE A 217 -11.94 -25.08 -17.46
N GLY A 218 -12.60 -24.75 -18.56
CA GLY A 218 -13.72 -23.80 -18.58
C GLY A 218 -15.06 -24.48 -18.29
N GLY A 219 -16.02 -23.71 -17.76
CA GLY A 219 -17.41 -24.12 -17.65
C GLY A 219 -18.39 -23.00 -18.00
N TYR A 220 -19.57 -23.38 -18.49
CA TYR A 220 -20.68 -22.47 -18.72
C TYR A 220 -21.62 -22.52 -17.51
N PHE A 221 -21.78 -21.39 -16.86
CA PHE A 221 -22.64 -21.23 -15.71
C PHE A 221 -24.00 -20.73 -16.17
N VAL A 222 -25.04 -21.42 -15.72
CA VAL A 222 -26.43 -21.08 -16.01
C VAL A 222 -27.14 -20.89 -14.67
N ARG A 223 -27.73 -19.71 -14.48
CA ARG A 223 -28.48 -19.36 -13.28
C ARG A 223 -29.92 -19.08 -13.67
N ASN A 224 -30.85 -19.81 -13.05
CA ASN A 224 -32.26 -19.48 -13.14
C ASN A 224 -32.55 -18.31 -12.19
N LEU A 225 -33.01 -17.19 -12.75
CA LEU A 225 -33.28 -15.96 -12.01
C LEU A 225 -34.53 -16.06 -11.12
N HIS A 226 -35.45 -16.97 -11.42
CA HIS A 226 -36.71 -17.15 -10.69
C HIS A 226 -36.56 -18.13 -9.52
N THR A 227 -35.91 -19.27 -9.76
CA THR A 227 -35.71 -20.30 -8.71
C THR A 227 -34.43 -20.08 -7.90
N GLY A 228 -33.51 -19.26 -8.40
CA GLY A 228 -32.19 -19.06 -7.79
C GLY A 228 -31.26 -20.27 -7.93
N ILE A 229 -31.69 -21.35 -8.59
CA ILE A 229 -30.88 -22.55 -8.82
C ILE A 229 -29.80 -22.21 -9.85
N GLN A 230 -28.58 -22.62 -9.53
CA GLN A 230 -27.43 -22.47 -10.40
C GLN A 230 -26.89 -23.84 -10.79
N GLU A 231 -26.45 -23.95 -12.03
CA GLU A 231 -25.78 -25.14 -12.55
C GLU A 231 -24.60 -24.74 -13.44
N VAL A 232 -23.70 -25.69 -13.65
CA VAL A 232 -22.55 -25.55 -14.53
C VAL A 232 -22.52 -26.68 -15.54
N LEU A 233 -22.34 -26.32 -16.80
CA LEU A 233 -22.09 -27.23 -17.90
C LEU A 233 -20.59 -27.29 -18.15
N VAL A 234 -20.04 -28.49 -18.02
CA VAL A 234 -18.63 -28.80 -18.23
C VAL A 234 -18.50 -29.72 -19.43
N ALA A 235 -17.58 -29.43 -20.35
CA ALA A 235 -17.30 -30.35 -21.44
C ALA A 235 -16.50 -31.56 -20.95
N ASN A 236 -16.94 -32.74 -21.35
CA ASN A 236 -16.27 -34.01 -21.10
C ASN A 236 -15.82 -34.62 -22.43
N VAL A 237 -14.50 -34.81 -22.54
CA VAL A 237 -13.82 -35.36 -23.72
C VAL A 237 -13.13 -36.68 -23.42
N SER A 238 -13.56 -37.40 -22.38
CA SER A 238 -13.05 -38.74 -22.05
C SER A 238 -13.14 -39.69 -23.26
N ASN A 239 -14.18 -39.55 -24.09
CA ASN A 239 -14.24 -40.14 -25.42
C ASN A 239 -14.19 -39.04 -26.50
N ALA A 240 -13.03 -38.90 -27.16
CA ALA A 240 -12.83 -37.90 -28.22
C ALA A 240 -13.76 -38.07 -29.42
N SER A 241 -14.27 -39.29 -29.66
CA SER A 241 -15.20 -39.57 -30.77
C SER A 241 -16.66 -39.21 -30.46
N ALA A 242 -17.01 -39.03 -29.18
CA ALA A 242 -18.36 -38.70 -28.73
C ALA A 242 -18.30 -37.79 -27.49
N PRO A 243 -17.91 -36.51 -27.66
CA PRO A 243 -17.87 -35.56 -26.56
C PRO A 243 -19.28 -35.28 -26.00
N VAL A 244 -19.35 -34.96 -24.71
CA VAL A 244 -20.62 -34.70 -24.01
C VAL A 244 -20.48 -33.53 -23.05
N PHE A 245 -21.58 -32.85 -22.74
CA PHE A 245 -21.62 -31.92 -21.62
C PHE A 245 -22.04 -32.66 -20.34
N THR A 246 -21.44 -32.30 -19.22
CA THR A 246 -21.84 -32.72 -17.87
C THR A 246 -22.43 -31.53 -17.13
N SER A 247 -23.72 -31.62 -16.77
CA SER A 247 -24.46 -30.63 -16.00
C SER A 247 -24.37 -30.97 -14.51
N LEU A 248 -23.79 -30.07 -13.73
CA LEU A 248 -23.68 -30.18 -12.28
C LEU A 248 -24.48 -29.07 -11.62
N ARG A 249 -25.36 -29.42 -10.69
CA ARG A 249 -26.05 -28.44 -9.85
C ARG A 249 -25.06 -27.86 -8.84
N LEU A 250 -25.07 -26.53 -8.70
CA LEU A 250 -24.22 -25.80 -7.77
C LEU A 250 -25.07 -25.18 -6.67
N ASP A 251 -24.67 -25.41 -5.43
CA ASP A 251 -25.23 -24.67 -4.30
C ASP A 251 -24.45 -23.38 -4.08
N TYR A 252 -25.17 -22.30 -3.77
CA TYR A 252 -24.60 -20.94 -3.73
C TYR A 252 -23.43 -20.79 -2.73
N LEU A 253 -23.55 -21.42 -1.56
CA LEU A 253 -22.62 -21.25 -0.43
C LEU A 253 -21.44 -22.24 -0.43
N THR A 254 -21.46 -23.25 -1.30
CA THR A 254 -20.41 -24.27 -1.37
C THR A 254 -19.59 -24.06 -2.65
N PRO A 255 -18.45 -23.37 -2.60
CA PRO A 255 -17.60 -23.20 -3.78
C PRO A 255 -16.75 -24.45 -4.09
N VAL A 256 -16.78 -25.45 -3.20
CA VAL A 256 -16.05 -26.72 -3.34
C VAL A 256 -17.03 -27.87 -3.17
N PHE A 257 -17.01 -28.82 -4.11
CA PHE A 257 -17.89 -29.98 -4.16
C PHE A 257 -17.08 -31.26 -4.21
N SER A 258 -17.52 -32.29 -3.50
CA SER A 258 -17.01 -33.64 -3.73
C SER A 258 -17.61 -34.19 -5.02
N LEU A 259 -16.77 -34.76 -5.87
CA LEU A 259 -17.14 -35.51 -7.06
C LEU A 259 -17.12 -37.03 -6.82
N GLU A 260 -16.94 -37.48 -5.58
CA GLU A 260 -16.81 -38.92 -5.27
C GLU A 260 -18.02 -39.73 -5.74
N ASP A 261 -19.23 -39.23 -5.53
CA ASP A 261 -20.46 -39.89 -5.98
C ASP A 261 -20.60 -39.93 -7.52
N LEU A 262 -20.00 -38.97 -8.22
CA LEU A 262 -20.10 -38.85 -9.68
C LEU A 262 -19.00 -39.65 -10.40
N LEU A 263 -17.79 -39.63 -9.85
CA LEU A 263 -16.60 -40.23 -10.47
C LEU A 263 -16.28 -41.62 -9.89
N GLY A 264 -16.83 -41.97 -8.73
CA GLY A 264 -16.48 -43.19 -7.99
C GLY A 264 -15.09 -43.14 -7.34
N CYS A 265 -14.47 -41.96 -7.25
CA CYS A 265 -13.14 -41.74 -6.73
C CYS A 265 -13.03 -40.37 -6.06
N ALA A 266 -12.12 -40.23 -5.08
CA ALA A 266 -11.94 -39.00 -4.32
C ALA A 266 -11.44 -37.86 -5.23
N GLY A 267 -12.35 -37.00 -5.67
CA GLY A 267 -12.07 -35.82 -6.47
C GLY A 267 -12.84 -34.62 -5.96
N ASP A 268 -12.18 -33.47 -5.87
CA ASP A 268 -12.79 -32.21 -5.49
C ASP A 268 -12.99 -31.33 -6.73
N PHE A 269 -14.12 -30.65 -6.81
CA PHE A 269 -14.43 -29.63 -7.81
C PHE A 269 -14.46 -28.25 -7.16
N TYR A 270 -13.64 -27.33 -7.65
CA TYR A 270 -13.50 -25.96 -7.16
C TYR A 270 -14.08 -25.00 -8.20
N VAL A 271 -15.12 -24.27 -7.81
CA VAL A 271 -15.69 -23.17 -8.61
C VAL A 271 -14.76 -21.96 -8.52
N GLY A 272 -14.49 -21.33 -9.66
CA GLY A 272 -13.59 -20.19 -9.73
C GLY A 272 -12.18 -20.59 -9.34
N GLY A 273 -11.62 -21.50 -10.14
CA GLY A 273 -10.30 -22.10 -9.93
C GLY A 273 -9.24 -21.09 -9.51
N THR A 274 -8.25 -21.55 -8.74
CA THR A 274 -7.23 -20.69 -8.15
C THR A 274 -6.46 -19.92 -9.21
N ALA A 275 -6.87 -18.67 -9.39
CA ALA A 275 -6.16 -17.72 -10.21
C ALA A 275 -4.95 -17.25 -9.42
N GLY A 276 -3.74 -17.60 -9.86
CA GLY A 276 -2.53 -16.94 -9.37
C GLY A 276 -2.52 -15.50 -9.88
N HIS A 277 -2.94 -14.55 -9.05
CA HIS A 277 -3.01 -13.12 -9.36
C HIS A 277 -1.69 -12.40 -9.33
N THR A 278 -0.71 -12.98 -8.66
CA THR A 278 0.67 -12.49 -8.62
C THR A 278 1.53 -13.73 -8.46
N THR A 279 2.48 -13.92 -9.36
CA THR A 279 3.49 -14.97 -9.26
C THR A 279 4.84 -14.31 -9.45
N THR A 280 5.57 -14.21 -8.36
CA THR A 280 6.85 -13.54 -8.36
C THR A 280 7.92 -14.49 -7.88
N THR A 281 9.08 -14.38 -8.50
CA THR A 281 10.29 -15.05 -8.04
C THR A 281 11.10 -14.00 -7.32
N ALA A 282 11.14 -14.04 -6.00
CA ALA A 282 12.07 -13.20 -5.26
C ALA A 282 13.38 -13.95 -5.01
N TRP A 283 14.40 -13.21 -4.56
CA TRP A 283 15.57 -13.77 -3.85
C TRP A 283 15.18 -14.66 -2.66
N TYR A 284 13.98 -14.48 -2.11
CA TYR A 284 13.37 -15.35 -1.11
C TYR A 284 12.40 -16.40 -1.70
N GLY A 285 12.47 -16.77 -2.98
CA GLY A 285 11.65 -17.85 -3.55
C GLY A 285 10.29 -17.41 -4.13
N ASP A 286 9.49 -18.41 -4.54
CA ASP A 286 8.23 -18.20 -5.27
C ASP A 286 7.09 -17.81 -4.32
N THR A 287 6.41 -16.71 -4.59
CA THR A 287 5.18 -16.29 -3.89
C THR A 287 4.00 -16.24 -4.85
N VAL A 288 2.81 -16.57 -4.35
CA VAL A 288 1.59 -16.65 -5.14
C VAL A 288 0.43 -15.97 -4.43
N GLY A 289 -0.19 -14.99 -5.06
CA GLY A 289 -1.47 -14.43 -4.62
C GLY A 289 -2.62 -15.20 -5.23
N ALA A 290 -3.12 -16.27 -4.59
CA ALA A 290 -4.20 -17.07 -5.13
C ALA A 290 -5.57 -16.45 -4.79
N TRP A 291 -6.41 -16.20 -5.79
CA TRP A 291 -7.82 -15.88 -5.56
C TRP A 291 -8.65 -17.14 -5.56
N THR A 292 -9.62 -17.20 -4.65
CA THR A 292 -10.51 -18.33 -4.49
C THR A 292 -11.95 -17.86 -4.34
N ALA A 293 -12.88 -18.44 -5.10
CA ALA A 293 -14.29 -18.07 -4.99
C ALA A 293 -14.85 -18.45 -3.61
N ARG A 294 -15.66 -17.59 -2.98
CA ARG A 294 -16.37 -17.89 -1.72
C ARG A 294 -17.77 -18.43 -1.99
N THR A 295 -18.36 -18.00 -3.08
CA THR A 295 -19.67 -18.46 -3.54
C THR A 295 -19.50 -19.09 -4.90
N SER A 296 -20.41 -20.00 -5.24
CA SER A 296 -20.43 -20.57 -6.59
C SER A 296 -21.03 -19.60 -7.62
N SER A 297 -21.42 -18.38 -7.22
CA SER A 297 -22.20 -17.40 -7.99
C SER A 297 -21.77 -17.19 -9.45
N ALA A 298 -22.76 -17.04 -10.34
CA ALA A 298 -22.60 -16.72 -11.76
C ALA A 298 -22.97 -15.25 -12.08
N ALA A 299 -23.26 -14.95 -13.37
CA ALA A 299 -23.89 -13.70 -13.77
C ALA A 299 -25.13 -13.38 -12.92
N LYS A 300 -25.20 -12.13 -12.43
CA LYS A 300 -26.38 -11.58 -11.73
C LYS A 300 -27.48 -11.22 -12.71
N SER A 301 -27.10 -10.72 -13.88
CA SER A 301 -28.04 -10.38 -14.95
C SER A 301 -27.35 -10.48 -16.31
N THR A 302 -28.17 -10.72 -17.32
CA THR A 302 -27.78 -10.72 -18.73
C THR A 302 -28.77 -9.88 -19.51
N VAL A 303 -28.27 -9.00 -20.37
CA VAL A 303 -29.08 -8.20 -21.28
C VAL A 303 -28.79 -8.66 -22.70
N VAL A 304 -29.82 -9.10 -23.41
CA VAL A 304 -29.74 -9.49 -24.81
C VAL A 304 -30.38 -8.40 -25.65
N THR A 305 -29.62 -7.85 -26.59
CA THR A 305 -30.12 -6.87 -27.56
C THR A 305 -29.91 -7.41 -28.97
N ARG A 306 -30.93 -7.28 -29.83
CA ARG A 306 -30.84 -7.70 -31.22
C ARG A 306 -30.40 -6.52 -32.08
N SER A 307 -29.29 -6.68 -32.80
CA SER A 307 -28.81 -5.68 -33.76
C SER A 307 -29.65 -5.70 -35.03
N VAL A 308 -29.59 -4.61 -35.79
CA VAL A 308 -30.30 -4.43 -37.08
C VAL A 308 -29.87 -5.49 -38.10
N ASP A 309 -28.60 -5.93 -38.04
CA ASP A 309 -28.02 -6.94 -38.93
C ASP A 309 -28.42 -8.39 -38.55
N GLY A 310 -29.27 -8.57 -37.54
CA GLY A 310 -29.73 -9.89 -37.09
C GLY A 310 -28.82 -10.59 -36.07
N THR A 311 -27.69 -9.98 -35.70
CA THR A 311 -26.79 -10.46 -34.64
C THR A 311 -27.32 -10.15 -33.24
N TYR A 312 -26.88 -10.91 -32.24
CA TYR A 312 -27.26 -10.75 -30.84
C TYR A 312 -26.10 -10.18 -30.04
N VAL A 313 -26.28 -9.01 -29.43
CA VAL A 313 -25.32 -8.43 -28.50
C VAL A 313 -25.76 -8.80 -27.08
N LEU A 314 -24.95 -9.60 -26.42
CA LEU A 314 -25.17 -10.09 -25.06
C LEU A 314 -24.20 -9.38 -24.11
N ALA A 315 -24.74 -8.66 -23.14
CA ALA A 315 -24.00 -8.09 -22.02
C ALA A 315 -24.31 -8.87 -20.73
N ALA A 316 -23.30 -9.53 -20.16
CA ALA A 316 -23.42 -10.24 -18.89
C ALA A 316 -22.76 -9.43 -17.76
N PHE A 317 -23.51 -9.20 -16.68
CA PHE A 317 -22.98 -8.63 -15.45
C PHE A 317 -22.67 -9.76 -14.47
N SER A 318 -21.39 -10.01 -14.25
CA SER A 318 -20.89 -11.02 -13.32
C SER A 318 -20.47 -10.40 -11.99
N TRP A 319 -20.84 -11.06 -10.91
CA TRP A 319 -20.50 -10.68 -9.54
C TRP A 319 -19.94 -11.90 -8.82
N PHE A 320 -18.63 -11.97 -8.69
CA PHE A 320 -17.96 -13.08 -8.03
C PHE A 320 -17.41 -12.63 -6.69
N GLU A 321 -17.91 -13.26 -5.62
CA GLU A 321 -17.37 -13.07 -4.28
C GLU A 321 -16.26 -14.08 -4.05
N GLY A 322 -15.08 -13.60 -3.63
CA GLY A 322 -13.94 -14.45 -3.37
C GLY A 322 -12.98 -13.87 -2.37
N ALA A 323 -11.87 -14.57 -2.17
CA ALA A 323 -10.81 -14.17 -1.29
C ALA A 323 -9.45 -14.30 -1.96
N VAL A 324 -8.60 -13.29 -1.80
CA VAL A 324 -7.19 -13.37 -2.17
C VAL A 324 -6.38 -13.82 -0.96
N THR A 325 -5.61 -14.89 -1.14
CA THR A 325 -4.66 -15.43 -0.15
C THR A 325 -3.26 -15.37 -0.74
N GLN A 326 -2.35 -14.68 -0.06
CA GLN A 326 -0.96 -14.61 -0.47
C GLN A 326 -0.17 -15.72 0.21
N ILE A 327 0.35 -16.64 -0.58
CA ILE A 327 1.10 -17.80 -0.13
C ILE A 327 2.57 -17.56 -0.44
N GLY A 328 3.41 -17.62 0.58
CA GLY A 328 4.82 -17.36 0.44
C GLY A 328 5.70 -18.29 1.27
N PRO A 329 7.02 -18.17 1.09
CA PRO A 329 7.99 -18.85 1.91
C PRO A 329 8.19 -18.15 3.25
N ILE A 330 8.37 -18.93 4.33
CA ILE A 330 8.58 -18.43 5.70
C ILE A 330 9.76 -17.45 5.81
N TYR A 331 10.83 -17.66 5.04
CA TYR A 331 12.02 -16.79 5.08
C TYR A 331 11.77 -15.38 4.55
N ARG A 332 10.77 -15.21 3.67
CA ARG A 332 10.26 -13.88 3.28
C ARG A 332 9.77 -13.13 4.52
N ASP A 333 8.90 -13.77 5.30
CA ASP A 333 8.29 -13.16 6.47
C ASP A 333 9.33 -12.86 7.56
N ILE A 334 10.30 -13.75 7.76
CA ILE A 334 11.44 -13.50 8.66
C ILE A 334 12.21 -12.24 8.22
N SER A 335 12.57 -12.14 6.94
CA SER A 335 13.36 -11.01 6.43
C SER A 335 12.62 -9.67 6.59
N ARG A 336 11.32 -9.65 6.31
CA ARG A 336 10.47 -8.47 6.47
C ARG A 336 10.32 -8.10 7.94
N CYS A 337 10.04 -9.08 8.81
CA CYS A 337 9.99 -8.88 10.25
C CYS A 337 11.31 -8.32 10.81
N SER A 338 12.47 -8.78 10.32
CA SER A 338 13.78 -8.26 10.74
C SER A 338 13.96 -6.79 10.35
N LEU A 339 13.64 -6.40 9.11
CA LEU A 339 13.73 -5.00 8.68
C LEU A 339 12.81 -4.09 9.50
N LEU A 340 11.61 -4.55 9.81
CA LEU A 340 10.64 -3.80 10.61
C LEU A 340 11.04 -3.68 12.07
N LEU A 341 11.63 -4.74 12.62
CA LEU A 341 12.19 -4.69 13.96
C LEU A 341 13.26 -3.61 14.03
N LEU A 342 14.14 -3.51 13.02
CA LEU A 342 15.15 -2.45 12.95
C LEU A 342 14.51 -1.04 12.88
N VAL A 343 13.51 -0.85 12.02
CA VAL A 343 12.76 0.43 11.94
C VAL A 343 12.09 0.77 13.27
N THR A 344 11.47 -0.22 13.90
CA THR A 344 10.76 -0.05 15.19
C THR A 344 11.74 0.28 16.31
N LEU A 345 12.87 -0.43 16.38
CA LEU A 345 13.95 -0.14 17.32
C LEU A 345 14.48 1.27 17.13
N TYR A 346 14.70 1.71 15.89
CA TYR A 346 15.09 3.09 15.60
C TYR A 346 14.05 4.09 16.08
N ARG A 347 12.77 3.89 15.76
CA ARG A 347 11.68 4.79 16.17
C ARG A 347 11.58 4.91 17.69
N ILE A 348 11.60 3.78 18.39
CA ILE A 348 11.53 3.75 19.87
C ILE A 348 12.72 4.46 20.47
N SER A 349 13.94 4.08 20.07
CA SER A 349 15.18 4.58 20.66
C SER A 349 15.46 6.04 20.33
N SER A 350 15.24 6.43 19.07
CA SER A 350 15.68 7.72 18.54
C SER A 350 14.58 8.76 18.66
N ILE A 351 13.31 8.42 18.43
CA ILE A 351 12.22 9.40 18.33
C ILE A 351 11.32 9.38 19.57
N TYR A 352 10.75 8.23 19.91
CA TYR A 352 9.75 8.15 20.98
C TYR A 352 10.35 8.28 22.37
N TYR A 353 11.55 7.74 22.61
CA TYR A 353 12.21 7.84 23.91
C TYR A 353 12.51 9.31 24.29
N PRO A 354 13.12 10.15 23.43
CA PRO A 354 13.25 11.59 23.72
C PRO A 354 11.93 12.32 23.96
N ILE A 355 10.89 12.04 23.15
CA ILE A 355 9.56 12.65 23.31
C ILE A 355 8.94 12.23 24.66
N TRP A 356 9.13 10.98 25.07
CA TRP A 356 8.66 10.47 26.35
C TRP A 356 9.36 11.14 27.54
N LEU A 357 10.66 11.42 27.44
CA LEU A 357 11.38 12.22 28.44
C LEU A 357 10.75 13.61 28.61
N VAL A 358 10.31 14.25 27.51
CA VAL A 358 9.62 15.55 27.55
C VAL A 358 8.27 15.43 28.22
N TYR A 359 7.48 14.42 27.84
CA TYR A 359 6.16 14.17 28.42
C TYR A 359 6.23 14.01 29.93
N LYS A 360 7.15 13.15 30.41
CA LYS A 360 7.32 12.85 31.84
C LYS A 360 7.64 14.09 32.67
N ARG A 361 8.30 15.10 32.09
CA ARG A 361 8.63 16.36 32.76
C ARG A 361 7.44 17.32 32.92
N GLN A 362 6.39 17.20 32.09
CA GLN A 362 5.31 18.20 32.08
C GLN A 362 4.19 17.94 33.08
N GLY A 363 4.04 16.70 33.58
CA GLY A 363 3.04 16.36 34.60
C GLY A 363 1.58 16.57 34.16
N ARG A 364 1.30 16.65 32.85
CA ARG A 364 -0.04 16.81 32.27
C ARG A 364 -0.53 15.48 31.69
N PRO A 365 -1.86 15.24 31.62
CA PRO A 365 -2.38 14.06 30.93
C PRO A 365 -2.01 14.08 29.44
N PHE A 366 -1.65 12.91 28.90
CA PHE A 366 -1.10 12.75 27.54
C PHE A 366 -1.94 13.43 26.45
N TRP A 367 -3.25 13.24 26.46
CA TRP A 367 -4.13 13.77 25.41
C TRP A 367 -4.23 15.30 25.42
N SER A 368 -4.24 15.94 26.60
CA SER A 368 -4.25 17.41 26.67
C SER A 368 -2.90 18.01 26.28
N TRP A 369 -1.82 17.26 26.53
CA TRP A 369 -0.48 17.61 26.12
C TRP A 369 -0.26 17.46 24.61
N ALA A 370 -0.67 16.33 24.03
CA ALA A 370 -0.50 16.01 22.62
C ALA A 370 -1.43 16.83 21.70
N ALA A 371 -2.69 17.05 22.09
CA ALA A 371 -3.66 17.79 21.28
C ALA A 371 -3.31 19.27 21.10
N ALA A 372 -2.53 19.85 22.01
CA ALA A 372 -2.11 21.24 21.95
C ALA A 372 -0.83 21.46 21.12
N ARG A 373 -0.24 20.40 20.54
CA ARG A 373 1.11 20.42 19.96
C ARG A 373 1.13 19.80 18.56
N HIS A 374 1.94 20.34 17.66
CA HIS A 374 2.03 19.91 16.25
C HIS A 374 2.86 18.61 16.06
N MET A 375 2.55 17.54 16.81
CA MET A 375 3.34 16.30 16.84
C MET A 375 3.50 15.60 15.48
N GLY A 376 2.51 15.67 14.59
CA GLY A 376 2.53 14.90 13.35
C GLY A 376 3.51 15.35 12.29
N LEU A 377 3.87 16.64 12.27
CA LEU A 377 4.91 17.16 11.37
C LEU A 377 6.30 16.68 11.74
N VAL A 378 6.46 16.28 12.98
CA VAL A 378 7.74 16.26 13.68
C VAL A 378 8.32 14.84 13.70
N LEU A 379 7.46 13.82 13.77
CA LEU A 379 7.85 12.41 13.78
C LEU A 379 8.48 11.93 12.45
N HIS A 380 7.99 12.40 11.30
CA HIS A 380 8.48 11.94 9.99
C HIS A 380 9.64 12.73 9.41
N LYS A 381 9.94 13.93 9.93
CA LYS A 381 11.05 14.76 9.43
C LYS A 381 12.40 14.09 9.63
N ARG A 382 12.59 13.47 10.79
CA ARG A 382 13.85 12.84 11.16
C ARG A 382 14.13 11.56 10.38
N GLU A 383 13.11 10.71 10.20
CA GLU A 383 13.21 9.51 9.36
C GLU A 383 13.63 9.87 7.94
N ARG A 384 13.06 10.96 7.38
CA ARG A 384 13.35 11.43 6.02
C ARG A 384 14.73 12.08 5.86
N ARG A 385 15.46 12.34 6.96
CA ARG A 385 16.82 12.89 6.94
C ARG A 385 17.89 11.82 7.19
N SER A 386 17.50 10.65 7.71
CA SER A 386 18.42 9.53 7.97
C SER A 386 18.51 8.61 6.74
N LEU A 387 19.65 8.65 6.05
CA LEU A 387 19.96 7.77 4.92
C LEU A 387 19.85 6.27 5.28
N PRO A 388 20.42 5.78 6.41
CA PRO A 388 20.31 4.38 6.80
C PRO A 388 18.86 3.92 6.94
N ILE A 389 18.01 4.72 7.59
CA ILE A 389 16.60 4.38 7.80
C ILE A 389 15.80 4.43 6.51
N LEU A 390 16.00 5.45 5.67
CA LEU A 390 15.35 5.49 4.36
C LEU A 390 15.78 4.32 3.46
N THR A 391 17.02 3.85 3.59
CA THR A 391 17.49 2.66 2.89
C THR A 391 16.71 1.42 3.36
N ILE A 392 16.60 1.21 4.68
CA ILE A 392 15.83 0.09 5.26
C ILE A 392 14.35 0.16 4.87
N LEU A 393 13.73 1.34 4.94
CA LEU A 393 12.33 1.56 4.55
C LEU A 393 12.10 1.36 3.05
N SER A 394 13.06 1.77 2.20
CA SER A 394 12.98 1.55 0.76
C SER A 394 13.15 0.08 0.40
N LEU A 395 14.08 -0.62 1.06
CA LEU A 395 14.23 -2.06 0.92
C LEU A 395 12.95 -2.79 1.37
N GLU A 396 12.37 -2.42 2.51
CA GLU A 396 11.09 -2.97 2.96
C GLU A 396 9.99 -2.77 1.91
N ALA A 397 9.86 -1.56 1.34
CA ALA A 397 8.88 -1.28 0.31
C ALA A 397 9.10 -2.12 -0.96
N LEU A 398 10.35 -2.30 -1.39
CA LEU A 398 10.72 -3.15 -2.53
C LEU A 398 10.38 -4.62 -2.26
N LEU A 399 10.68 -5.12 -1.07
CA LEU A 399 10.40 -6.50 -0.66
C LEU A 399 8.91 -6.78 -0.49
N SER A 400 8.14 -5.75 -0.13
CA SER A 400 6.69 -5.78 0.05
C SER A 400 5.91 -5.41 -1.22
N THR A 401 6.55 -5.36 -2.40
CA THR A 401 5.89 -4.97 -3.67
C THR A 401 4.63 -5.80 -3.94
N GLU A 402 4.69 -7.11 -3.72
CA GLU A 402 3.57 -8.03 -3.93
C GLU A 402 2.38 -7.70 -3.02
N ASP A 403 2.64 -7.44 -1.75
CA ASP A 403 1.62 -7.05 -0.78
C ASP A 403 0.99 -5.71 -1.16
N ILE A 404 1.81 -4.77 -1.63
CA ILE A 404 1.36 -3.46 -2.10
C ILE A 404 0.44 -3.63 -3.32
N VAL A 405 0.80 -4.50 -4.28
CA VAL A 405 -0.05 -4.82 -5.44
C VAL A 405 -1.36 -5.46 -4.99
N SER A 406 -1.31 -6.45 -4.10
CA SER A 406 -2.49 -7.10 -3.53
C SER A 406 -3.39 -6.10 -2.78
N ASN A 407 -2.79 -5.15 -2.06
CA ASN A 407 -3.53 -4.05 -1.41
C ASN A 407 -4.16 -3.08 -2.41
N CYS A 408 -3.49 -2.78 -3.52
CA CYS A 408 -4.05 -1.95 -4.60
C CYS A 408 -5.29 -2.62 -5.22
N GLN A 409 -5.20 -3.92 -5.49
CA GLN A 409 -6.32 -4.70 -6.02
C GLN A 409 -7.47 -4.79 -5.02
N HIS A 410 -7.16 -5.06 -3.74
CA HIS A 410 -8.14 -5.06 -2.67
C HIS A 410 -8.85 -3.70 -2.59
N ALA A 411 -8.13 -2.57 -2.59
CA ALA A 411 -8.73 -1.24 -2.53
C ALA A 411 -9.78 -0.95 -3.63
N ILE A 412 -9.69 -1.61 -4.79
CA ILE A 412 -10.69 -1.49 -5.87
C ILE A 412 -11.81 -2.52 -5.73
N TYR A 413 -11.47 -3.77 -5.41
CA TYR A 413 -12.42 -4.88 -5.40
C TYR A 413 -13.13 -5.06 -4.06
N THR A 414 -12.78 -4.32 -3.01
CA THR A 414 -13.49 -4.38 -1.73
C THR A 414 -14.79 -3.59 -1.79
N VAL A 415 -15.91 -4.25 -1.45
CA VAL A 415 -17.17 -3.58 -1.15
C VAL A 415 -17.09 -2.97 0.25
N SER A 416 -17.59 -1.74 0.41
CA SER A 416 -17.35 -0.80 1.52
C SER A 416 -17.88 -1.18 2.92
N SER A 417 -17.76 -2.43 3.34
CA SER A 417 -18.28 -2.91 4.63
C SER A 417 -17.45 -2.46 5.85
N SER A 418 -16.17 -2.09 5.68
CA SER A 418 -15.31 -1.57 6.76
C SER A 418 -14.40 -0.42 6.29
N TYR A 419 -14.82 0.82 6.56
CA TYR A 419 -14.01 2.02 6.30
C TYR A 419 -12.62 1.96 6.96
N PHE A 420 -12.52 1.31 8.12
CA PHE A 420 -11.26 1.17 8.84
C PHE A 420 -10.26 0.28 8.09
N SER A 421 -10.71 -0.86 7.55
CA SER A 421 -9.84 -1.74 6.75
C SER A 421 -9.40 -1.08 5.45
N ILE A 422 -10.28 -0.30 4.81
CA ILE A 422 -9.95 0.47 3.61
C ILE A 422 -8.89 1.53 3.92
N ILE A 423 -9.05 2.32 4.99
CA ILE A 423 -8.05 3.32 5.42
C ILE A 423 -6.69 2.64 5.62
N LEU A 424 -6.63 1.52 6.30
CA LEU A 424 -5.38 0.81 6.54
C LEU A 424 -4.79 0.18 5.27
N THR A 425 -5.62 -0.22 4.32
CA THR A 425 -5.19 -0.65 2.97
C THR A 425 -4.52 0.51 2.23
N TYR A 426 -5.13 1.70 2.19
CA TYR A 426 -4.52 2.88 1.58
C TYR A 426 -3.21 3.28 2.27
N MET A 427 -3.18 3.25 3.61
CA MET A 427 -1.96 3.52 4.39
C MET A 427 -0.86 2.49 4.08
N SER A 428 -1.20 1.22 3.87
CA SER A 428 -0.27 0.20 3.43
C SER A 428 0.33 0.50 2.05
N ILE A 429 -0.48 1.00 1.10
CA ILE A 429 -0.03 1.40 -0.26
C ILE A 429 0.92 2.61 -0.19
N THR A 430 0.74 3.55 0.76
CA THR A 430 1.63 4.73 0.89
C THR A 430 3.10 4.43 1.16
N ARG A 431 3.47 3.18 1.48
CA ARG A 431 4.88 2.77 1.65
C ARG A 431 5.75 3.03 0.43
N ILE A 432 5.17 3.11 -0.77
CA ILE A 432 5.89 3.42 -2.04
C ILE A 432 6.52 4.82 -2.03
N ILE A 433 6.08 5.70 -1.13
CA ILE A 433 6.67 7.04 -0.94
C ILE A 433 8.11 6.93 -0.40
N TRP A 434 8.48 5.86 0.31
CA TRP A 434 9.82 5.73 0.90
C TRP A 434 10.95 5.66 -0.13
N PRO A 435 10.88 4.84 -1.19
CA PRO A 435 11.82 4.90 -2.32
C PRO A 435 11.95 6.30 -2.94
N CYS A 436 10.85 7.05 -3.05
CA CYS A 436 10.89 8.43 -3.55
C CYS A 436 11.68 9.33 -2.58
N ALA A 437 11.41 9.23 -1.27
CA ALA A 437 12.12 10.00 -0.25
C ALA A 437 13.62 9.68 -0.22
N PHE A 438 13.98 8.40 -0.42
CA PHE A 438 15.36 7.96 -0.54
C PHE A 438 16.06 8.59 -1.74
N LEU A 439 15.44 8.57 -2.92
CA LEU A 439 16.00 9.22 -4.12
C LEU A 439 16.16 10.73 -3.93
N LEU A 440 15.16 11.41 -3.36
CA LEU A 440 15.25 12.84 -3.06
C LEU A 440 16.42 13.16 -2.13
N LEU A 441 16.60 12.37 -1.06
CA LEU A 441 17.71 12.58 -0.13
C LEU A 441 19.06 12.30 -0.81
N LEU A 442 19.16 11.24 -1.61
CA LEU A 442 20.37 10.89 -2.34
C LEU A 442 20.76 12.01 -3.33
N VAL A 443 19.81 12.51 -4.11
CA VAL A 443 20.03 13.66 -5.00
C VAL A 443 20.45 14.90 -4.21
N SER A 444 19.78 15.21 -3.11
CA SER A 444 20.14 16.35 -2.26
C SER A 444 21.58 16.24 -1.72
N ARG A 445 22.02 15.04 -1.32
CA ARG A 445 23.40 14.82 -0.83
C ARG A 445 24.42 14.87 -1.95
N LEU A 446 24.09 14.39 -3.14
CA LEU A 446 24.94 14.52 -4.32
C LEU A 446 25.13 16.00 -4.71
N ILE A 447 24.08 16.82 -4.62
CA ILE A 447 24.15 18.27 -4.88
C ILE A 447 24.98 18.97 -3.79
N GLU A 448 24.77 18.63 -2.53
CA GLU A 448 25.58 19.13 -1.42
C GLU A 448 27.07 18.82 -1.63
N TRP A 449 27.39 17.62 -2.08
CA TRP A 449 28.76 17.19 -2.33
C TRP A 449 29.39 17.87 -3.55
N THR A 450 28.62 18.11 -4.62
CA THR A 450 29.13 18.64 -5.91
C THR A 450 29.12 20.16 -6.00
N VAL A 451 28.04 20.82 -5.55
CA VAL A 451 27.83 22.27 -5.67
C VAL A 451 28.05 22.99 -4.32
N GLY A 452 27.91 22.26 -3.21
CA GLY A 452 28.14 22.75 -1.86
C GLY A 452 26.87 22.82 -1.00
N PRO A 453 27.03 22.94 0.34
CA PRO A 453 25.95 22.83 1.32
C PRO A 453 24.91 23.96 1.25
N ARG A 454 25.23 25.07 0.57
CA ARG A 454 24.30 26.19 0.36
C ARG A 454 23.14 25.84 -0.60
N PHE A 455 23.31 24.78 -1.40
CA PHE A 455 22.31 24.33 -2.38
C PHE A 455 21.60 23.05 -1.95
N ALA A 456 21.84 22.55 -0.73
CA ALA A 456 21.08 21.44 -0.18
C ALA A 456 19.64 21.90 0.13
N PHE A 457 18.63 21.17 -0.32
CA PHE A 457 17.23 21.54 -0.17
C PHE A 457 16.40 20.42 0.47
N ALA A 458 15.52 20.80 1.40
CA ALA A 458 14.70 19.87 2.19
C ALA A 458 13.37 19.54 1.50
N LEU A 459 13.42 18.83 0.36
CA LEU A 459 12.26 18.51 -0.47
C LEU A 459 11.42 17.32 0.00
N SER A 460 11.94 16.53 0.94
CA SER A 460 11.25 15.35 1.44
C SER A 460 9.96 15.69 2.20
N GLU A 461 9.78 16.94 2.64
CA GLU A 461 8.54 17.42 3.25
C GLU A 461 7.40 17.49 2.22
N ASP A 462 7.66 18.13 1.07
CA ASP A 462 6.66 18.40 0.04
C ASP A 462 6.26 17.14 -0.74
N LEU A 463 7.10 16.10 -0.71
CA LEU A 463 6.80 14.78 -1.30
C LEU A 463 5.50 14.18 -0.75
N PHE A 464 5.18 14.36 0.53
CA PHE A 464 3.93 13.82 1.08
C PHE A 464 2.71 14.58 0.54
N LEU A 465 2.83 15.91 0.41
CA LEU A 465 1.75 16.76 -0.09
C LEU A 465 1.47 16.49 -1.58
N LEU A 466 2.53 16.27 -2.37
CA LEU A 466 2.42 16.04 -3.81
C LEU A 466 2.18 14.56 -4.15
N GLY A 467 2.82 13.65 -3.43
CA GLY A 467 2.81 12.22 -3.72
C GLY A 467 1.62 11.46 -3.12
N ALA A 468 1.20 11.78 -1.88
CA ALA A 468 0.12 11.02 -1.22
C ALA A 468 -1.23 11.06 -1.98
N PRO A 469 -1.68 12.20 -2.55
CA PRO A 469 -2.91 12.22 -3.34
C PRO A 469 -2.85 11.31 -4.57
N VAL A 470 -1.71 11.27 -5.26
CA VAL A 470 -1.51 10.39 -6.43
C VAL A 470 -1.56 8.92 -6.00
N VAL A 471 -0.94 8.59 -4.87
CA VAL A 471 -0.96 7.24 -4.31
C VAL A 471 -2.36 6.81 -3.88
N TRP A 472 -3.18 7.73 -3.36
CA TRP A 472 -4.54 7.39 -2.92
C TRP A 472 -5.55 7.32 -4.06
N VAL A 473 -5.42 8.15 -5.09
CA VAL A 473 -6.46 8.25 -6.14
C VAL A 473 -6.11 7.46 -7.38
N TYR A 474 -4.87 7.56 -7.87
CA TYR A 474 -4.49 7.04 -9.18
C TYR A 474 -3.84 5.66 -9.09
N LEU A 475 -2.95 5.48 -8.13
CA LEU A 475 -2.07 4.31 -8.09
C LEU A 475 -2.81 2.98 -7.95
N PRO A 476 -3.86 2.82 -7.12
CA PRO A 476 -4.58 1.56 -7.03
C PRO A 476 -5.18 1.16 -8.36
N THR A 477 -5.84 2.10 -9.06
CA THR A 477 -6.46 1.89 -10.38
C THR A 477 -5.43 1.54 -11.44
N TYR A 478 -4.33 2.27 -11.49
CA TYR A 478 -3.23 1.98 -12.42
C TYR A 478 -2.62 0.60 -12.16
N VAL A 479 -2.27 0.29 -10.92
CA VAL A 479 -1.65 -0.99 -10.54
C VAL A 479 -2.61 -2.14 -10.76
N THR A 480 -3.90 -1.98 -10.49
CA THR A 480 -4.89 -3.04 -10.72
C THR A 480 -5.08 -3.28 -12.21
N THR A 481 -5.19 -2.22 -13.02
CA THR A 481 -5.36 -2.37 -14.48
C THR A 481 -4.12 -2.95 -15.16
N GLN A 482 -2.92 -2.51 -14.78
CA GLN A 482 -1.66 -3.05 -15.31
C GLN A 482 -1.30 -4.41 -14.72
N GLY A 483 -1.51 -4.60 -13.41
CA GLY A 483 -1.36 -5.88 -12.73
C GLY A 483 -2.27 -6.93 -13.33
N MET A 484 -3.51 -6.57 -13.69
CA MET A 484 -4.37 -7.49 -14.44
C MET A 484 -3.72 -7.94 -15.75
N LYS A 485 -3.10 -7.04 -16.52
CA LYS A 485 -2.40 -7.40 -17.76
C LYS A 485 -1.15 -8.25 -17.53
N LEU A 486 -0.40 -7.97 -16.47
CA LEU A 486 0.87 -8.65 -16.16
C LEU A 486 0.67 -10.07 -15.62
N PHE A 487 -0.36 -10.26 -14.79
CA PHE A 487 -0.57 -11.51 -14.07
C PHE A 487 -1.69 -12.38 -14.63
N HIS A 488 -2.68 -11.78 -15.32
CA HIS A 488 -3.63 -12.57 -16.08
C HIS A 488 -3.04 -12.91 -17.44
N GLY A 489 -2.21 -13.95 -17.45
CA GLY A 489 -2.02 -14.68 -18.67
C GLY A 489 -3.35 -15.34 -19.06
N TYR A 490 -3.82 -15.08 -20.27
CA TYR A 490 -4.87 -15.87 -20.90
C TYR A 490 -4.25 -17.16 -21.42
N ARG A 491 -4.74 -18.32 -20.94
CA ARG A 491 -4.29 -19.61 -21.47
C ARG A 491 -5.43 -20.32 -22.15
N TRP A 492 -5.25 -20.55 -23.44
CA TRP A 492 -6.10 -21.40 -24.24
C TRP A 492 -5.82 -22.88 -23.94
N ASN A 493 -6.81 -23.58 -23.39
CA ASN A 493 -6.88 -25.04 -23.32
C ASN A 493 -8.35 -25.45 -23.53
N GLY A 494 -8.61 -26.52 -24.27
CA GLY A 494 -9.95 -27.08 -24.49
C GLY A 494 -10.40 -27.06 -25.95
N VAL A 495 -11.12 -28.11 -26.35
CA VAL A 495 -11.63 -28.32 -27.73
C VAL A 495 -13.08 -27.86 -27.86
N ILE A 496 -13.85 -27.83 -26.76
CA ILE A 496 -15.26 -27.47 -26.77
C ILE A 496 -15.51 -26.22 -25.93
N ILE A 497 -14.91 -26.11 -24.75
CA ILE A 497 -14.97 -24.93 -23.88
C ILE A 497 -13.55 -24.41 -23.66
N ARG A 498 -13.21 -23.35 -24.38
CA ARG A 498 -11.90 -22.71 -24.23
C ARG A 498 -11.78 -22.02 -22.88
N HIS A 499 -10.77 -22.41 -22.11
CA HIS A 499 -10.40 -21.73 -20.88
C HIS A 499 -9.76 -20.36 -21.21
N TYR A 500 -10.17 -19.28 -20.54
CA TYR A 500 -9.69 -17.91 -20.80
C TYR A 500 -9.40 -17.13 -19.51
N VAL A 501 -9.11 -17.79 -18.39
CA VAL A 501 -8.78 -17.10 -17.13
C VAL A 501 -7.38 -17.49 -16.68
N SER A 502 -6.77 -16.67 -15.82
CA SER A 502 -5.50 -16.95 -15.16
C SER A 502 -5.57 -18.28 -14.42
N THR A 503 -4.81 -19.26 -14.89
CA THR A 503 -4.64 -20.55 -14.22
C THR A 503 -3.39 -20.59 -13.37
N ILE A 504 -3.28 -21.58 -12.49
CA ILE A 504 -2.01 -21.96 -11.85
C ILE A 504 -0.92 -22.11 -12.91
N ARG A 505 -1.18 -22.88 -13.97
CA ARG A 505 -0.16 -23.21 -14.97
C ARG A 505 0.32 -21.98 -15.76
N ASN A 506 -0.56 -21.00 -16.00
CA ASN A 506 -0.20 -19.79 -16.74
C ASN A 506 0.43 -18.72 -15.85
N ALA A 507 -0.09 -18.55 -14.64
CA ALA A 507 0.53 -17.68 -13.64
C ALA A 507 1.98 -18.13 -13.38
N TYR A 508 2.23 -19.45 -13.30
CA TYR A 508 3.60 -19.97 -13.18
C TYR A 508 4.48 -19.79 -14.41
N ALA A 509 3.92 -19.62 -15.60
CA ALA A 509 4.70 -19.36 -16.81
C ALA A 509 5.18 -17.90 -16.86
N ASN A 510 4.34 -16.96 -16.41
CA ASN A 510 4.62 -15.52 -16.41
C ASN A 510 5.26 -15.02 -15.10
N ARG A 511 6.15 -15.81 -14.50
CA ARG A 511 6.85 -15.40 -13.27
C ARG A 511 7.74 -14.19 -13.54
N ILE A 512 7.54 -13.14 -12.76
CA ILE A 512 8.34 -11.90 -12.83
C ILE A 512 9.17 -11.76 -11.55
N ASP A 513 10.41 -11.30 -11.66
CA ASP A 513 11.21 -10.99 -10.48
C ASP A 513 10.60 -9.82 -9.68
N SER A 514 10.65 -9.87 -8.34
CA SER A 514 9.98 -8.84 -7.51
C SER A 514 10.54 -7.43 -7.74
N PHE A 515 11.82 -7.28 -8.09
CA PHE A 515 12.40 -5.99 -8.47
C PHE A 515 11.97 -5.55 -9.88
N ALA A 516 11.94 -6.48 -10.83
CA ALA A 516 11.36 -6.23 -12.16
C ALA A 516 9.88 -5.81 -12.07
N LEU A 517 9.11 -6.45 -11.19
CA LEU A 517 7.72 -6.08 -10.94
C LEU A 517 7.60 -4.66 -10.37
N TYR A 518 8.43 -4.32 -9.37
CA TYR A 518 8.44 -2.98 -8.80
C TYR A 518 8.78 -1.92 -9.85
N THR A 519 9.80 -2.15 -10.66
CA THR A 519 10.23 -1.19 -11.68
C THR A 519 9.16 -0.98 -12.76
N GLN A 520 8.46 -2.04 -13.19
CA GLN A 520 7.37 -1.94 -14.16
C GLN A 520 6.13 -1.22 -13.62
N LEU A 521 5.74 -1.49 -12.36
CA LEU A 521 4.52 -0.92 -11.79
C LEU A 521 4.72 0.44 -11.11
N PHE A 522 5.83 0.62 -10.40
CA PHE A 522 6.07 1.77 -9.53
C PHE A 522 7.28 2.61 -9.95
N GLY A 523 8.17 2.09 -10.80
CA GLY A 523 9.40 2.79 -11.19
C GLY A 523 9.15 4.17 -11.81
N TYR A 524 8.20 4.28 -12.74
CA TYR A 524 7.82 5.56 -13.33
C TYR A 524 7.26 6.55 -12.30
N PHE A 525 6.39 6.08 -11.40
CA PHE A 525 5.88 6.92 -10.32
C PHE A 525 7.02 7.44 -9.44
N THR A 526 7.93 6.57 -9.04
CA THR A 526 9.08 6.92 -8.19
C THR A 526 10.00 7.96 -8.85
N ALA A 527 10.29 7.80 -10.14
CA ALA A 527 11.10 8.75 -10.90
C ALA A 527 10.39 10.11 -11.12
N ILE A 528 9.16 10.08 -11.64
CA ILE A 528 8.38 11.30 -11.96
C ILE A 528 8.04 12.07 -10.68
N SER A 529 7.62 11.40 -9.62
CA SER A 529 7.30 12.04 -8.33
C SER A 529 8.53 12.74 -7.75
N SER A 530 9.69 12.08 -7.78
CA SER A 530 10.95 12.68 -7.31
C SER A 530 11.37 13.87 -8.17
N ALA A 531 11.36 13.73 -9.50
CA ALA A 531 11.71 14.81 -10.42
C ALA A 531 10.77 16.01 -10.32
N THR A 532 9.46 15.76 -10.20
CA THR A 532 8.44 16.80 -10.03
C THR A 532 8.61 17.54 -8.70
N THR A 533 8.90 16.80 -7.62
CA THR A 533 9.17 17.42 -6.31
C THR A 533 10.42 18.30 -6.36
N ILE A 534 11.48 17.87 -7.06
CA ILE A 534 12.67 18.70 -7.30
C ILE A 534 12.34 19.95 -8.10
N GLY A 535 11.69 19.81 -9.26
CA GLY A 535 11.35 20.93 -10.13
C GLY A 535 10.44 21.96 -9.45
N LEU A 536 9.36 21.51 -8.80
CA LEU A 536 8.45 22.38 -8.05
C LEU A 536 9.13 23.02 -6.85
N GLY A 537 10.00 22.28 -6.16
CA GLY A 537 10.78 22.81 -5.04
C GLY A 537 11.73 23.93 -5.47
N CYS A 538 12.49 23.72 -6.55
CA CYS A 538 13.36 24.75 -7.12
C CYS A 538 12.58 25.98 -7.58
N LEU A 539 11.45 25.79 -8.27
CA LEU A 539 10.58 26.88 -8.69
C LEU A 539 10.02 27.64 -7.48
N TRP A 540 9.57 26.92 -6.45
CA TRP A 540 9.02 27.49 -5.24
C TRP A 540 10.06 28.30 -4.47
N GLN A 541 11.28 27.78 -4.33
CA GLN A 541 12.40 28.48 -3.70
C GLN A 541 12.79 29.73 -4.49
N ALA A 542 12.76 29.67 -5.83
CA ALA A 542 13.01 30.84 -6.68
C ALA A 542 11.95 31.93 -6.51
N VAL A 543 10.67 31.56 -6.36
CA VAL A 543 9.55 32.52 -6.26
C VAL A 543 9.37 33.09 -4.85
N THR A 544 9.52 32.25 -3.82
CA THR A 544 9.13 32.61 -2.43
C THR A 544 10.33 32.76 -1.49
N HIS A 545 11.53 32.39 -1.94
CA HIS A 545 12.74 32.25 -1.12
C HIS A 545 12.57 31.34 0.11
N THR A 546 11.53 30.50 0.15
CA THR A 546 11.28 29.52 1.23
C THR A 546 11.74 28.13 0.82
N SER A 547 12.19 27.33 1.79
CA SER A 547 12.80 26.01 1.56
C SER A 547 11.80 24.87 1.31
N SER A 548 10.52 25.05 1.68
CA SER A 548 9.46 24.08 1.38
C SER A 548 8.09 24.76 1.35
N ILE A 549 7.17 24.21 0.55
CA ILE A 549 5.77 24.65 0.46
C ILE A 549 5.09 24.45 1.83
N MET A 550 5.37 23.33 2.47
CA MET A 550 4.80 23.00 3.77
C MET A 550 5.21 24.01 4.86
N ASN A 551 6.46 24.46 4.88
CA ASN A 551 6.94 25.50 5.80
C ASN A 551 6.28 26.86 5.53
N TYR A 552 5.91 27.16 4.29
CA TYR A 552 5.18 28.38 3.97
C TYR A 552 3.76 28.37 4.54
N PHE A 553 3.00 27.27 4.39
CA PHE A 553 1.63 27.17 4.89
C PHE A 553 1.54 27.07 6.41
N LEU A 554 2.51 26.41 7.04
CA LEU A 554 2.47 26.11 8.47
C LEU A 554 3.23 27.12 9.32
N SER A 555 4.00 28.04 8.72
CA SER A 555 4.66 29.09 9.48
C SER A 555 3.95 30.44 9.37
N PRO A 556 3.82 31.18 10.49
CA PRO A 556 3.33 32.55 10.43
C PRO A 556 4.27 33.39 9.56
N HIS A 557 3.68 34.20 8.67
CA HIS A 557 4.34 34.95 7.59
C HIS A 557 5.72 35.53 7.97
N ARG A 558 6.72 35.24 7.12
CA ARG A 558 8.11 35.72 7.15
C ARG A 558 8.30 37.24 7.07
N SER A 559 7.26 38.07 6.98
CA SER A 559 7.40 39.44 6.47
C SER A 559 7.75 40.52 7.50
N ALA A 560 7.95 40.22 8.79
CA ALA A 560 8.12 41.27 9.81
C ALA A 560 9.40 41.21 10.67
N TRP A 561 10.25 40.19 10.55
CA TRP A 561 11.42 40.05 11.44
C TRP A 561 12.72 39.89 10.65
N ARG A 562 13.06 40.90 9.85
CA ARG A 562 14.48 41.13 9.50
C ARG A 562 15.16 41.67 10.76
N HIS A 563 16.11 40.88 11.27
CA HIS A 563 17.23 41.30 12.10
C HIS A 563 16.97 42.40 13.15
N ALA A 564 16.36 42.03 14.28
CA ALA A 564 16.79 42.64 15.54
C ALA A 564 18.06 41.89 15.97
N PRO A 565 19.18 42.58 16.29
CA PRO A 565 20.37 41.91 16.80
C PRO A 565 20.02 41.28 18.15
N ARG A 566 19.98 39.95 18.20
CA ARG A 566 19.86 39.21 19.46
C ARG A 566 21.28 38.95 19.97
N GLU A 567 21.61 39.51 21.12
CA GLU A 567 22.93 39.43 21.77
C GLU A 567 23.29 38.02 22.28
N CYS A 568 22.37 37.06 22.23
CA CYS A 568 22.61 35.68 22.65
C CYS A 568 22.88 34.80 21.43
N LYS A 569 24.09 34.22 21.34
CA LYS A 569 24.39 33.14 20.38
C LYS A 569 23.42 31.99 20.62
N THR A 570 22.67 31.63 19.59
CA THR A 570 21.55 30.70 19.70
C THR A 570 21.98 29.27 19.39
N ILE A 571 21.20 28.27 19.80
CA ILE A 571 21.44 26.87 19.43
C ILE A 571 21.46 26.68 17.90
N GLU A 572 20.85 27.59 17.14
CA GLU A 572 20.91 27.64 15.68
C GLU A 572 22.34 27.86 15.16
N ASP A 573 23.07 28.82 15.74
CA ASP A 573 24.47 29.11 15.38
C ASP A 573 25.38 27.91 15.68
N VAL A 574 25.08 27.20 16.78
CA VAL A 574 25.80 25.99 17.20
C VAL A 574 25.51 24.82 16.26
N LEU A 575 24.26 24.65 15.80
CA LEU A 575 23.91 23.61 14.84
C LEU A 575 24.57 23.85 13.48
N ILE A 576 24.60 25.10 13.01
CA ILE A 576 25.28 25.48 11.75
C ILE A 576 26.79 25.22 11.83
N ALA A 577 27.43 25.55 12.96
CA ALA A 577 28.87 25.40 13.16
C ALA A 577 29.30 24.00 13.65
N SER A 578 28.35 23.06 13.77
CA SER A 578 28.62 21.69 14.22
C SER A 578 29.29 20.83 13.15
N THR A 579 29.92 19.72 13.58
CA THR A 579 30.47 18.69 12.70
C THR A 579 29.42 18.05 11.80
N GLU A 580 28.16 18.02 12.25
CA GLU A 580 27.01 17.49 11.51
C GLU A 580 26.56 18.40 10.34
N ARG A 581 27.11 19.63 10.25
CA ARG A 581 26.88 20.60 9.16
C ARG A 581 25.41 20.77 8.78
N PHE A 582 24.55 21.01 9.76
CA PHE A 582 23.14 21.29 9.49
C PHE A 582 23.01 22.52 8.55
N PRO A 583 22.29 22.40 7.43
CA PRO A 583 21.98 23.55 6.58
C PRO A 583 21.29 24.65 7.41
N PRO A 584 21.59 25.93 7.18
CA PRO A 584 21.07 27.04 7.99
C PRO A 584 19.54 27.08 8.03
N GLU A 585 18.90 26.67 6.93
CA GLU A 585 17.45 26.59 6.84
C GLU A 585 16.86 25.47 7.73
N ILE A 586 17.58 24.36 7.89
CA ILE A 586 17.20 23.23 8.74
C ILE A 586 17.47 23.56 10.20
N ALA A 587 18.62 24.13 10.51
CA ALA A 587 18.95 24.61 11.85
C ALA A 587 17.90 25.60 12.34
N TYR A 588 17.51 26.57 11.50
CA TYR A 588 16.42 27.49 11.79
C TYR A 588 15.08 26.77 12.00
N GLN A 589 14.71 25.79 11.15
CA GLN A 589 13.46 25.04 11.34
C GLN A 589 13.39 24.29 12.67
N ILE A 590 14.52 23.71 13.11
CA ILE A 590 14.63 23.00 14.40
C ILE A 590 14.41 23.98 15.57
N THR A 591 14.89 25.22 15.45
CA THR A 591 14.82 26.25 16.51
C THR A 591 13.60 27.17 16.45
N LYS A 592 12.90 27.22 15.30
CA LYS A 592 11.80 28.16 15.00
C LYS A 592 10.51 27.85 15.73
N ALA A 593 10.27 26.61 16.15
CA ALA A 593 9.02 26.22 16.79
C ALA A 593 8.97 26.70 18.25
N LYS A 594 8.72 28.01 18.40
CA LYS A 594 8.56 28.70 19.68
C LYS A 594 7.08 28.88 19.99
N TRP A 595 6.67 28.61 21.24
CA TRP A 595 5.27 28.77 21.64
C TRP A 595 4.86 30.25 21.53
N PRO A 596 3.75 30.60 20.87
CA PRO A 596 3.41 32.01 20.58
C PRO A 596 3.29 32.88 21.84
N GLN A 597 2.81 32.30 22.93
CA GLN A 597 2.57 33.01 24.20
C GLN A 597 3.82 33.13 25.10
N SER A 598 4.80 32.21 24.98
CA SER A 598 5.97 32.19 25.88
C SER A 598 7.30 32.46 25.17
N GLN A 599 7.34 32.45 23.83
CA GLN A 599 8.56 32.59 23.01
C GLN A 599 9.66 31.54 23.31
N GLN A 600 9.33 30.51 24.09
CA GLN A 600 10.22 29.41 24.44
C GLN A 600 10.29 28.39 23.31
N CYS A 601 11.49 27.86 23.03
CA CYS A 601 11.66 26.73 22.13
C CYS A 601 10.85 25.54 22.66
N GLU A 602 9.99 24.96 21.85
CA GLU A 602 9.21 23.81 22.29
C GLU A 602 10.16 22.61 22.47
N ALA A 603 10.48 22.29 23.72
CA ALA A 603 11.30 21.16 24.14
C ALA A 603 10.96 19.83 23.42
N MET A 604 9.70 19.67 23.00
CA MET A 604 9.23 18.54 22.21
C MET A 604 9.83 18.49 20.80
N ASN A 605 9.96 19.64 20.11
CA ASN A 605 10.46 19.71 18.73
C ASN A 605 11.99 19.51 18.67
N LEU A 606 12.70 19.96 19.71
CA LEU A 606 14.12 19.65 19.87
C LEU A 606 14.31 18.15 20.16
N ALA A 607 13.53 17.58 21.08
CA ALA A 607 13.62 16.17 21.45
C ALA A 607 13.27 15.23 20.29
N SER A 608 12.26 15.55 19.49
CA SER A 608 11.90 14.78 18.30
C SER A 608 12.95 14.79 17.20
N GLU A 609 13.68 15.90 17.06
CA GLU A 609 14.83 16.00 16.15
C GLU A 609 16.07 15.30 16.73
N GLY A 610 15.98 14.76 17.97
CA GLY A 610 17.02 13.97 18.60
C GLY A 610 17.98 14.77 19.48
N LEU A 611 17.68 16.05 19.70
CA LEU A 611 18.49 16.89 20.58
C LEU A 611 18.14 16.62 22.05
N LEU A 612 19.16 16.23 22.80
CA LEU A 612 19.09 15.91 24.22
C LEU A 612 20.12 16.76 24.98
N SER A 613 19.94 16.85 26.29
CA SER A 613 20.96 17.38 27.21
C SER A 613 21.69 16.21 27.85
N LEU A 614 23.00 16.16 27.69
CA LEU A 614 23.89 15.16 28.28
C LEU A 614 24.57 15.74 29.51
N VAL A 615 24.52 15.03 30.63
CA VAL A 615 25.18 15.47 31.86
C VAL A 615 26.43 14.62 32.10
N TYR A 616 27.59 15.24 31.99
CA TYR A 616 28.90 14.64 32.27
C TYR A 616 29.53 15.36 33.47
N GLY A 617 29.29 14.83 34.67
CA GLY A 617 29.75 15.47 35.91
C GLY A 617 29.21 16.90 36.04
N PRO A 618 30.08 17.94 36.05
CA PRO A 618 29.67 19.35 36.14
C PRO A 618 29.17 19.93 34.80
N TRP A 619 29.39 19.25 33.67
CA TRP A 619 29.12 19.79 32.34
C TRP A 619 27.77 19.33 31.79
N HIS A 620 27.00 20.31 31.30
CA HIS A 620 25.75 20.09 30.59
C HIS A 620 26.00 20.33 29.11
N VAL A 621 25.92 19.29 28.29
CA VAL A 621 26.30 19.33 26.87
C VAL A 621 25.08 19.07 26.00
N VAL A 622 24.93 19.81 24.90
CA VAL A 622 23.93 19.46 23.88
C VAL A 622 24.40 18.18 23.18
N GLY A 623 23.57 17.16 23.25
CA GLY A 623 23.79 15.89 22.58
C GLY A 623 22.78 15.66 21.47
N PHE A 624 23.16 14.77 20.58
CA PHE A 624 22.32 14.21 19.55
C PHE A 624 22.18 12.71 19.80
N THR A 625 20.96 12.17 19.73
CA THR A 625 20.75 10.73 19.75
C THR A 625 20.52 10.19 18.35
N GLU A 626 21.14 9.06 18.01
CA GLU A 626 20.84 8.30 16.81
C GLU A 626 20.97 6.81 17.10
N TRP A 627 19.99 6.01 16.68
CA TRP A 627 19.93 4.57 16.95
C TRP A 627 20.02 4.20 18.45
N GLY A 628 19.57 5.10 19.33
CA GLY A 628 19.68 4.93 20.78
C GLY A 628 21.07 5.19 21.36
N PHE A 629 22.07 5.40 20.51
CA PHE A 629 23.35 5.97 20.93
C PHE A 629 23.21 7.47 21.09
N VAL A 630 24.02 8.04 21.97
CA VAL A 630 23.95 9.46 22.28
C VAL A 630 25.35 10.05 22.22
N PHE A 631 25.50 11.10 21.42
CA PHE A 631 26.77 11.72 21.11
C PHE A 631 26.73 13.20 21.46
N PRO A 632 27.78 13.76 22.08
CA PRO A 632 27.86 15.20 22.29
C PRO A 632 28.06 15.92 20.94
N LEU A 633 27.40 17.06 20.77
CA LEU A 633 27.50 17.86 19.55
C LEU A 633 28.83 18.64 19.57
N MET A 634 29.64 18.43 18.54
CA MET A 634 31.02 18.95 18.45
C MET A 634 31.17 19.94 17.29
N ASN A 635 32.19 20.80 17.34
CA ASN A 635 32.62 21.60 16.19
C ASN A 635 33.79 20.92 15.44
N ALA A 636 34.19 21.46 14.29
CA ALA A 636 35.32 20.94 13.51
C ALA A 636 36.67 20.90 14.26
N LYS A 637 36.78 21.59 15.41
CA LYS A 637 37.96 21.61 16.28
C LYS A 637 37.85 20.60 17.44
N GLY A 638 36.77 19.82 17.53
CA GLY A 638 36.56 18.83 18.60
C GLY A 638 36.04 19.41 19.92
N HIS A 639 35.56 20.65 19.94
CA HIS A 639 34.98 21.29 21.12
C HIS A 639 33.50 20.98 21.24
N ALA A 640 33.03 20.70 22.46
CA ALA A 640 31.65 20.32 22.76
C ALA A 640 30.75 21.56 22.98
N ALA A 641 29.49 21.44 22.57
CA ALA A 641 28.47 22.45 22.78
C ALA A 641 27.92 22.40 24.22
N VAL A 642 28.34 23.33 25.08
CA VAL A 642 27.93 23.39 26.49
C VAL A 642 26.72 24.32 26.67
N ILE A 643 25.77 23.89 27.51
CA ILE A 643 24.57 24.61 27.92
C ILE A 643 24.87 25.36 29.21
N ASP A 644 25.00 26.68 29.12
CA ASP A 644 25.17 27.60 30.24
C ASP A 644 23.89 28.46 30.36
N GLY A 645 22.92 28.02 31.18
CA GLY A 645 21.63 28.70 31.33
C GLY A 645 20.85 28.76 30.01
N CYS A 646 20.62 29.97 29.47
CA CYS A 646 19.91 30.19 28.21
C CYS A 646 20.84 30.18 26.97
N THR A 647 22.15 30.00 27.17
CA THR A 647 23.15 30.10 26.10
C THR A 647 23.77 28.75 25.78
N VAL A 648 23.94 28.46 24.49
CA VAL A 648 24.68 27.30 24.00
C VAL A 648 25.90 27.79 23.25
N ARG A 649 27.09 27.28 23.61
CA ARG A 649 28.34 27.65 22.94
C ARG A 649 29.33 26.49 22.92
N PHE A 650 30.13 26.42 21.86
CA PHE A 650 31.28 25.52 21.82
C PHE A 650 32.36 26.01 22.80
N ARG A 651 32.64 25.20 23.81
CA ARG A 651 33.63 25.50 24.84
C ARG A 651 34.96 24.81 24.52
N PRO A 652 36.07 25.56 24.34
CA PRO A 652 37.36 24.98 23.95
C PRO A 652 37.96 24.08 25.04
N ASP A 653 37.56 24.29 26.29
CA ASP A 653 37.93 23.53 27.48
C ASP A 653 37.24 22.16 27.58
N VAL A 654 36.21 21.91 26.76
CA VAL A 654 35.42 20.67 26.81
C VAL A 654 35.53 19.96 25.47
N THR A 655 36.31 18.89 25.43
CA THR A 655 36.51 17.98 24.29
C THR A 655 35.96 16.58 24.59
N HIS A 656 35.91 15.71 23.57
CA HIS A 656 35.53 14.31 23.76
C HIS A 656 36.38 13.59 24.83
N GLU A 657 37.69 13.87 24.87
CA GLU A 657 38.61 13.28 25.85
C GLU A 657 38.29 13.74 27.28
N THR A 658 38.02 15.04 27.47
CA THR A 658 37.62 15.56 28.78
C THR A 658 36.29 14.97 29.25
N LEU A 659 35.31 14.81 28.36
CA LEU A 659 34.02 14.18 28.71
C LEU A 659 34.19 12.69 29.04
N ALA A 660 34.99 11.97 28.25
CA ALA A 660 35.30 10.55 28.46
C ALA A 660 36.07 10.31 29.77
N SER A 661 36.97 11.23 30.15
CA SER A 661 37.70 11.16 31.43
C SER A 661 36.80 11.34 32.66
N LEU A 662 35.65 12.03 32.50
CA LEU A 662 34.67 12.21 33.58
C LEU A 662 33.73 11.02 33.67
N ALA A 663 33.22 10.54 32.53
CA ALA A 663 32.39 9.35 32.46
C ALA A 663 32.37 8.76 31.05
N ALA A 664 32.43 7.42 30.95
CA ALA A 664 32.33 6.71 29.67
C ALA A 664 30.95 6.88 28.99
N THR A 665 29.91 7.17 29.77
CA THR A 665 28.55 7.45 29.29
C THR A 665 27.96 8.61 30.11
N PRO A 666 27.03 9.40 29.55
CA PRO A 666 26.44 10.51 30.29
C PRO A 666 25.69 9.97 31.51
N ALA A 667 25.91 10.60 32.67
CA ALA A 667 25.28 10.18 33.93
C ALA A 667 23.75 10.34 33.87
N ARG A 668 23.27 11.34 33.12
CA ARG A 668 21.84 11.63 32.94
C ARG A 668 21.57 12.14 31.53
N LEU A 669 20.40 11.78 31.01
CA LEU A 669 19.80 12.34 29.80
C LEU A 669 18.66 13.27 30.20
N GLY A 670 18.68 14.50 29.67
CA GLY A 670 17.64 15.50 29.85
C GLY A 670 17.24 16.11 28.51
N ILE A 671 16.44 17.16 28.55
CA ILE A 671 16.06 17.92 27.35
C ILE A 671 16.69 19.29 27.47
N PRO A 672 17.28 19.86 26.39
CA PRO A 672 17.78 21.22 26.42
C PRO A 672 16.60 22.18 26.68
N ASP A 673 16.57 22.74 27.90
CA ASP A 673 15.60 23.76 28.29
C ASP A 673 16.23 25.12 28.03
N LEU A 674 16.13 25.57 26.78
CA LEU A 674 16.61 26.87 26.37
C LEU A 674 15.47 27.86 26.53
N VAL A 675 15.45 28.52 27.69
CA VAL A 675 14.49 29.57 28.06
C VAL A 675 14.57 30.76 27.10
#